data_AF-A0A9P8VPR4-F1
#
_entry.id   AF-A0A9P8VPR4-F1
#
_cell.length_a   1.000
_cell.length_b   1.000
_cell.length_c   1.000
_cell.angle_alpha   90.00
_cell.angle_beta   90.00
_cell.angle_gamma   90.00
#
_symmetry.space_group_name_H-M   'P 1'
#
loop_
_entity.id
_entity.type
_entity.pdbx_description
1 polymer ?
#
loop_
_entity_poly.entity_id
_entity_poly.type
_entity_poly.pdbx_seq_one_letter_code
_entity_poly.pdbx_strand_id
1 'polypeptide(L)'
;MLCSSCLGHFQYSNRIHQQFSPLKFAEVEALKQSPASEDVIRRLQQDADTFKEATHDLRSICPWFRGELGDLPKEVLDREPEIKIWDNPRSGVDIAEKAQLGCGLCSRICTLASYMPKFQRSNSEDHEFQELPPQVPSPENIKWIEVESWLELKPASLKPQSLRFLFRAIRGSCDYDWLDFSLFLRHDGNGLSISTPTGMTSNDPSCLRFLANALSLCLQSHTACRQENLDRWIPSRLIEIRELENVRLVARDELRTMNPDKQVDYFTLSHVWGLEQFLTLTTHNLPTLVKGIQLSMLPVGFQHAVELARQLGGQYLWIDSLCIIQDSPEDWAAESRSMDQVYANGICNLAACDNTNSNQGLYYNRDPLMGLPLIVDVSWDDYLETFTALTPWFEMIIDHAPLYKRGWVAQERQLSPRTIHLTVFPVWECRDLVLSETFPTPHVHGTCGPLTMSTKLSIDFTDWNAVIENYSGCALTKDGDKLIALCGIAKALSKKLGQQYFAGIWGSNLLQGLLWQVYKYLEGMDMDTVRYRNYVAPSWSWASVDGPVYPFTTSIDAPLVEILDVQTQSISGDQFGQLTGGHLTVRGILFEFPPLAAFMDDLERFRDRPRFDDWAMSLDDCGDDYYKNKTWFLPLAVAPAASRRLNLEICGILIQEMDDCSETTVFTRVGFAIVANDGEIANSTWYLNNWILRPWSPEYVKIVTLK
;
A
#
# COMPACT_ATOMS: atom_id res chain seq x y z
N MET A 1 5.29 15.45 -36.63
CA MET A 1 6.72 15.83 -36.64
C MET A 1 7.04 16.61 -35.36
N LEU A 2 7.62 15.96 -34.35
CA LEU A 2 8.30 16.67 -33.26
C LEU A 2 9.71 16.09 -33.18
N CYS A 3 10.70 16.97 -33.28
CA CYS A 3 12.12 16.65 -33.42
C CYS A 3 12.66 15.91 -32.19
N SER A 4 13.51 14.91 -32.42
CA SER A 4 14.21 14.11 -31.41
C SER A 4 15.02 14.92 -30.39
N SER A 5 15.31 16.20 -30.68
CA SER A 5 15.92 17.12 -29.72
C SER A 5 15.00 17.48 -28.55
N CYS A 6 13.68 17.58 -28.74
CA CYS A 6 12.75 18.02 -27.69
C CYS A 6 12.53 16.95 -26.60
N LEU A 7 12.59 15.66 -26.95
CA LEU A 7 12.35 14.55 -26.02
C LEU A 7 13.57 14.30 -25.10
N GLY A 8 14.78 14.52 -25.61
CA GLY A 8 16.02 14.44 -24.81
C GLY A 8 16.11 15.54 -23.75
N HIS A 9 15.60 16.73 -24.05
CA HIS A 9 15.66 17.87 -23.12
C HIS A 9 14.62 17.83 -21.99
N PHE A 10 13.47 17.17 -22.17
CA PHE A 10 12.49 16.97 -21.08
C PHE A 10 12.98 15.96 -20.04
N GLN A 11 13.68 14.91 -20.48
CA GLN A 11 14.32 13.95 -19.56
C GLN A 11 15.55 14.56 -18.87
N TYR A 12 16.30 15.43 -19.55
CA TYR A 12 17.40 16.19 -18.95
C TYR A 12 16.87 17.24 -17.96
N SER A 13 15.77 17.92 -18.28
CA SER A 13 15.10 18.90 -17.42
C SER A 13 14.52 18.25 -16.17
N ASN A 14 13.91 17.06 -16.24
CA ASN A 14 13.39 16.39 -15.04
C ASN A 14 14.51 15.79 -14.17
N ARG A 15 15.59 15.28 -14.76
CA ARG A 15 16.77 14.87 -13.98
C ARG A 15 17.46 16.06 -13.31
N ILE A 16 17.54 17.21 -13.99
CA ILE A 16 18.09 18.44 -13.40
C ILE A 16 17.10 19.09 -12.42
N HIS A 17 15.79 19.09 -12.65
CA HIS A 17 14.82 19.62 -11.67
C HIS A 17 14.76 18.77 -10.39
N GLN A 18 14.96 17.45 -10.50
CA GLN A 18 15.04 16.56 -9.35
C GLN A 18 16.42 16.56 -8.67
N GLN A 19 17.51 16.84 -9.41
CA GLN A 19 18.85 17.03 -8.82
C GLN A 19 19.15 18.47 -8.37
N PHE A 20 18.42 19.48 -8.85
CA PHE A 20 18.68 20.92 -8.68
C PHE A 20 17.40 21.75 -8.51
N SER A 21 16.53 21.40 -7.56
CA SER A 21 15.51 22.33 -7.05
C SER A 21 15.53 22.37 -5.53
N PRO A 22 15.72 23.54 -4.89
CA PRO A 22 16.66 24.61 -5.19
C PRO A 22 17.87 24.51 -4.25
N LEU A 23 19.09 24.70 -4.77
CA LEU A 23 20.19 25.23 -3.96
C LEU A 23 19.65 26.52 -3.33
N LYS A 24 19.50 26.52 -2.00
CA LYS A 24 18.82 27.59 -1.28
C LYS A 24 19.49 28.91 -1.65
N PHE A 25 18.70 29.89 -2.04
CA PHE A 25 19.17 31.27 -2.23
C PHE A 25 19.93 31.78 -0.97
N ALA A 26 19.57 31.23 0.20
CA ALA A 26 20.24 31.44 1.49
C ALA A 26 21.62 30.76 1.63
N GLU A 27 21.86 29.60 0.99
CA GLU A 27 23.15 28.88 1.04
C GLU A 27 24.20 29.54 0.14
N VAL A 28 23.77 30.14 -0.99
CA VAL A 28 24.67 30.92 -1.87
C VAL A 28 25.09 32.24 -1.21
N GLU A 29 24.19 32.91 -0.48
CA GLU A 29 24.54 34.09 0.33
C GLU A 29 25.44 33.73 1.53
N ALA A 30 25.24 32.56 2.15
CA ALA A 30 26.12 32.06 3.21
C ALA A 30 27.52 31.66 2.69
N LEU A 31 27.62 31.14 1.45
CA LEU A 31 28.90 30.76 0.83
C LEU A 31 29.74 31.96 0.38
N LYS A 32 29.14 33.11 0.05
CA LYS A 32 29.86 34.37 -0.22
C LYS A 32 30.55 34.95 1.02
N GLN A 33 30.12 34.56 2.21
CA GLN A 33 30.67 35.00 3.50
C GLN A 33 31.68 33.99 4.09
N SER A 34 31.88 32.85 3.41
CA SER A 34 32.77 31.75 3.80
C SER A 34 34.08 31.81 3.01
N PRO A 35 35.23 31.38 3.57
CA PRO A 35 36.52 31.36 2.88
C PRO A 35 36.63 30.20 1.85
N ALA A 36 35.56 29.91 1.12
CA ALA A 36 35.55 28.93 0.04
C ALA A 36 36.31 29.49 -1.18
N SER A 37 37.13 28.65 -1.83
CA SER A 37 38.00 29.06 -2.94
C SER A 37 37.20 29.63 -4.12
N GLU A 38 37.68 30.73 -4.72
CA GLU A 38 37.08 31.43 -5.89
C GLU A 38 36.64 30.48 -7.01
N ASP A 39 37.33 29.34 -7.20
CA ASP A 39 36.99 28.32 -8.19
C ASP A 39 35.62 27.66 -8.01
N VAL A 40 35.11 27.55 -6.78
CA VAL A 40 33.79 26.95 -6.50
C VAL A 40 32.68 27.94 -6.83
N ILE A 41 32.85 29.21 -6.47
CA ILE A 41 31.90 30.28 -6.77
C ILE A 41 31.84 30.51 -8.28
N ARG A 42 32.99 30.48 -8.98
CA ARG A 42 33.05 30.65 -10.43
C ARG A 42 32.34 29.52 -11.18
N ARG A 43 32.44 28.27 -10.72
CA ARG A 43 31.72 27.13 -11.33
C ARG A 43 30.21 27.25 -11.16
N LEU A 44 29.75 27.61 -9.96
CA LEU A 44 28.32 27.77 -9.68
C LEU A 44 27.69 28.93 -10.46
N GLN A 45 28.43 30.03 -10.66
CA GLN A 45 27.98 31.15 -11.50
C GLN A 45 27.94 30.77 -12.98
N GLN A 46 28.92 30.02 -13.46
CA GLN A 46 28.97 29.54 -14.84
C GLN A 46 27.82 28.56 -15.14
N ASP A 47 27.45 27.69 -14.18
CA ASP A 47 26.29 26.80 -14.29
C ASP A 47 24.95 27.55 -14.25
N ALA A 48 24.86 28.63 -13.45
CA ALA A 48 23.66 29.48 -13.37
C ALA A 48 23.45 30.34 -14.62
N ASP A 49 24.52 30.86 -15.22
CA ASP A 49 24.46 31.61 -16.48
C ASP A 49 24.12 30.67 -17.65
N THR A 50 24.64 29.44 -17.64
CA THR A 50 24.27 28.38 -18.60
C THR A 50 22.78 28.01 -18.47
N PHE A 51 22.24 27.99 -17.26
CA PHE A 51 20.81 27.76 -17.02
C PHE A 51 19.92 28.92 -17.51
N LYS A 52 20.37 30.18 -17.35
CA LYS A 52 19.66 31.36 -17.85
C LYS A 52 19.68 31.46 -19.37
N GLU A 53 20.79 31.15 -20.02
CA GLU A 53 20.85 31.08 -21.49
C GLU A 53 19.98 29.94 -22.02
N ALA A 54 19.99 28.76 -21.38
CA ALA A 54 19.12 27.65 -21.76
C ALA A 54 17.62 27.96 -21.60
N THR A 55 17.22 28.69 -20.55
CA THR A 55 15.81 29.10 -20.35
C THR A 55 15.37 30.25 -21.25
N HIS A 56 16.29 31.14 -21.65
CA HIS A 56 16.01 32.19 -22.64
C HIS A 56 15.79 31.59 -24.05
N ASP A 57 16.60 30.60 -24.44
CA ASP A 57 16.40 29.86 -25.70
C ASP A 57 15.15 28.97 -25.68
N LEU A 58 14.77 28.38 -24.54
CA LEU A 58 13.54 27.59 -24.45
C LEU A 58 12.27 28.42 -24.70
N ARG A 59 12.25 29.69 -24.27
CA ARG A 59 11.14 30.63 -24.56
C ARG A 59 11.13 31.09 -26.01
N SER A 60 12.28 31.14 -26.69
CA SER A 60 12.36 31.57 -28.10
C SER A 60 12.04 30.42 -29.09
N ILE A 61 12.11 29.15 -28.67
CA ILE A 61 11.98 27.98 -29.56
C ILE A 61 10.71 27.13 -29.28
N CYS A 62 10.13 27.16 -28.07
CA CYS A 62 8.96 26.34 -27.70
C CYS A 62 7.67 27.16 -27.51
N PRO A 63 6.61 26.94 -28.32
CA PRO A 63 5.34 27.66 -28.22
C PRO A 63 4.61 27.49 -26.87
N TRP A 64 4.84 26.36 -26.18
CA TRP A 64 4.22 26.03 -24.89
C TRP A 64 4.64 27.00 -23.77
N PHE A 65 5.92 27.43 -23.78
CA PHE A 65 6.46 28.38 -22.79
C PHE A 65 6.19 29.85 -23.12
N ARG A 66 5.70 30.16 -24.33
CA ARG A 66 5.28 31.51 -24.70
C ARG A 66 3.81 31.82 -24.37
N GLY A 67 3.05 30.83 -23.88
CA GLY A 67 1.61 30.98 -23.70
C GLY A 67 0.85 31.20 -25.02
N GLU A 68 1.48 30.87 -26.16
CA GLU A 68 0.92 31.05 -27.51
C GLU A 68 0.12 29.83 -28.01
N LEU A 69 0.21 28.69 -27.30
CA LEU A 69 -0.81 27.65 -27.39
C LEU A 69 -1.98 28.06 -26.50
N GLY A 70 -2.85 28.92 -27.03
CA GLY A 70 -4.25 28.88 -26.64
C GLY A 70 -4.76 27.44 -26.79
N ASP A 71 -5.72 27.08 -25.93
CA ASP A 71 -6.43 25.80 -25.88
C ASP A 71 -6.19 24.93 -27.11
N LEU A 72 -5.65 23.71 -26.90
CA LEU A 72 -5.70 22.64 -27.91
C LEU A 72 -7.07 22.75 -28.61
N PRO A 73 -7.12 22.86 -29.95
CA PRO A 73 -8.38 23.11 -30.64
C PRO A 73 -9.41 22.14 -30.07
N LYS A 74 -10.54 22.67 -29.58
CA LYS A 74 -11.61 21.87 -28.96
C LYS A 74 -11.94 20.64 -29.81
N GLU A 75 -11.84 20.80 -31.13
CA GLU A 75 -11.97 19.79 -32.19
C GLU A 75 -11.04 18.56 -32.07
N VAL A 76 -9.91 18.63 -31.36
CA VAL A 76 -8.96 17.52 -31.13
C VAL A 76 -9.23 16.83 -29.79
N LEU A 77 -9.74 17.55 -28.78
CA LEU A 77 -10.16 16.99 -27.49
C LEU A 77 -11.57 16.41 -27.53
N ASP A 78 -12.44 16.91 -28.42
CA ASP A 78 -13.83 16.48 -28.61
C ASP A 78 -13.96 15.25 -29.55
N ARG A 79 -12.85 14.72 -30.08
CA ARG A 79 -12.87 13.51 -30.93
C ARG A 79 -12.45 12.29 -30.14
N GLU A 80 -13.43 11.45 -29.81
CA GLU A 80 -13.18 10.18 -29.13
C GLU A 80 -12.47 9.19 -30.09
N PRO A 81 -11.37 8.55 -29.67
CA PRO A 81 -10.73 7.49 -30.45
C PRO A 81 -11.68 6.30 -30.62
N GLU A 82 -11.67 5.67 -31.81
CA GLU A 82 -12.43 4.44 -32.02
C GLU A 82 -11.61 3.27 -31.44
N ILE A 83 -12.15 2.64 -30.39
CA ILE A 83 -11.54 1.50 -29.70
C ILE A 83 -12.20 0.22 -30.18
N LYS A 84 -11.44 -0.66 -30.84
CA LYS A 84 -11.91 -1.98 -31.26
C LYS A 84 -11.25 -3.06 -30.43
N ILE A 85 -12.06 -3.72 -29.60
CA ILE A 85 -11.65 -4.91 -28.86
C ILE A 85 -12.16 -6.13 -29.64
N TRP A 86 -11.24 -7.02 -30.04
CA TRP A 86 -11.59 -8.16 -30.89
C TRP A 86 -12.56 -9.14 -30.20
N ASP A 87 -12.49 -9.24 -28.88
CA ASP A 87 -13.38 -10.06 -28.03
C ASP A 87 -14.50 -9.24 -27.33
N ASN A 88 -14.94 -8.11 -27.88
CA ASN A 88 -15.91 -7.23 -27.21
C ASN A 88 -17.32 -7.85 -27.07
N PRO A 89 -17.89 -8.03 -25.87
CA PRO A 89 -19.32 -8.25 -25.72
C PRO A 89 -20.09 -6.98 -26.12
N ARG A 90 -21.08 -7.09 -27.00
CA ARG A 90 -22.00 -5.98 -27.28
C ARG A 90 -22.81 -5.68 -26.02
N SER A 91 -23.19 -4.41 -25.82
CA SER A 91 -24.12 -4.04 -24.75
C SER A 91 -25.42 -4.85 -24.86
N GLY A 92 -25.93 -5.31 -23.73
CA GLY A 92 -27.14 -6.12 -23.69
C GLY A 92 -26.93 -7.63 -23.89
N VAL A 93 -25.78 -8.18 -23.52
CA VAL A 93 -25.47 -9.61 -23.68
C VAL A 93 -25.16 -10.24 -22.32
N ASP A 94 -25.61 -11.48 -22.12
CA ASP A 94 -25.26 -12.30 -20.95
C ASP A 94 -23.79 -12.72 -21.04
N ILE A 95 -22.97 -12.18 -20.13
CA ILE A 95 -21.51 -12.37 -20.14
C ILE A 95 -21.13 -13.76 -19.64
N ALA A 96 -21.90 -14.33 -18.72
CA ALA A 96 -21.66 -15.70 -18.27
C ALA A 96 -21.87 -16.68 -19.43
N GLU A 97 -22.91 -16.47 -20.24
CA GLU A 97 -23.13 -17.24 -21.47
C GLU A 97 -21.99 -17.03 -22.48
N LYS A 98 -21.55 -15.78 -22.71
CA LYS A 98 -20.44 -15.51 -23.63
C LYS A 98 -19.09 -16.07 -23.17
N ALA A 99 -18.83 -16.05 -21.87
CA ALA A 99 -17.66 -16.70 -21.28
C ALA A 99 -17.69 -18.21 -21.54
N GLN A 100 -18.84 -18.86 -21.33
CA GLN A 100 -19.03 -20.29 -21.66
C GLN A 100 -18.87 -20.58 -23.16
N LEU A 101 -19.20 -19.62 -24.03
CA LEU A 101 -18.98 -19.70 -25.47
C LEU A 101 -17.54 -19.36 -25.91
N GLY A 102 -16.63 -19.10 -24.96
CA GLY A 102 -15.20 -18.94 -25.20
C GLY A 102 -14.72 -17.51 -25.42
N CYS A 103 -15.51 -16.48 -25.07
CA CYS A 103 -15.05 -15.10 -25.12
C CYS A 103 -14.04 -14.81 -23.99
N GLY A 104 -12.80 -14.46 -24.34
CA GLY A 104 -11.72 -14.23 -23.37
C GLY A 104 -11.96 -13.02 -22.46
N LEU A 105 -12.49 -11.92 -23.00
CA LEU A 105 -12.84 -10.73 -22.21
C LEU A 105 -13.99 -11.02 -21.23
N CYS A 106 -15.03 -11.74 -21.66
CA CYS A 106 -16.14 -12.13 -20.78
C CYS A 106 -15.68 -13.05 -19.65
N SER A 107 -14.83 -14.04 -19.95
CA SER A 107 -14.25 -14.94 -18.94
C SER A 107 -13.45 -14.14 -17.90
N ARG A 108 -12.59 -13.20 -18.35
CA ARG A 108 -11.88 -12.27 -17.44
C ARG A 108 -12.86 -11.50 -16.56
N ILE A 109 -13.86 -10.82 -17.14
CA ILE A 109 -14.83 -10.02 -16.38
C ILE A 109 -15.55 -10.87 -15.32
N CYS A 110 -16.06 -12.05 -15.68
CA CYS A 110 -16.73 -12.95 -14.75
C CYS A 110 -15.81 -13.34 -13.58
N THR A 111 -14.54 -13.64 -13.85
CA THR A 111 -13.60 -14.00 -12.80
C THR A 111 -13.22 -12.79 -11.95
N LEU A 112 -12.93 -11.63 -12.56
CA LEU A 112 -12.62 -10.39 -11.85
C LEU A 112 -13.75 -10.03 -10.87
N ALA A 113 -15.00 -10.15 -11.31
CA ALA A 113 -16.18 -9.92 -10.48
C ALA A 113 -16.28 -10.90 -9.29
N SER A 114 -15.76 -12.14 -9.42
CA SER A 114 -15.70 -13.09 -8.31
C SER A 114 -14.60 -12.77 -7.28
N TYR A 115 -13.57 -12.01 -7.69
CA TYR A 115 -12.45 -11.59 -6.82
C TYR A 115 -12.72 -10.29 -6.06
N MET A 116 -13.70 -9.49 -6.48
CA MET A 116 -13.96 -8.19 -5.85
C MET A 116 -14.89 -8.33 -4.63
N PRO A 117 -14.41 -8.04 -3.40
CA PRO A 117 -15.21 -8.16 -2.17
C PRO A 117 -16.36 -7.14 -2.07
N LYS A 118 -16.41 -6.12 -2.94
CA LYS A 118 -17.44 -5.05 -2.99
C LYS A 118 -18.88 -5.54 -3.21
N PHE A 119 -19.11 -6.86 -3.31
CA PHE A 119 -20.43 -7.47 -3.52
C PHE A 119 -21.15 -7.99 -2.25
N GLN A 120 -20.56 -7.86 -1.06
CA GLN A 120 -21.28 -8.16 0.18
C GLN A 120 -22.05 -6.92 0.66
N ARG A 121 -23.39 -6.97 0.58
CA ARG A 121 -24.33 -5.91 0.98
C ARG A 121 -24.00 -5.25 2.32
N SER A 122 -23.95 -3.92 2.35
CA SER A 122 -24.34 -3.11 3.51
C SER A 122 -25.82 -2.72 3.36
N ASN A 123 -26.73 -3.54 3.85
CA ASN A 123 -28.08 -3.06 4.16
C ASN A 123 -28.25 -3.11 5.68
N SER A 124 -28.13 -1.94 6.29
CA SER A 124 -28.76 -1.61 7.56
C SER A 124 -30.26 -1.79 7.43
N GLU A 125 -30.81 -2.70 8.24
CA GLU A 125 -32.08 -2.61 8.96
C GLU A 125 -32.49 -4.03 9.35
N ASP A 126 -32.44 -4.29 10.66
CA ASP A 126 -33.04 -5.39 11.40
C ASP A 126 -33.02 -6.80 10.76
N HIS A 127 -32.16 -7.70 11.27
CA HIS A 127 -32.52 -9.06 11.72
C HIS A 127 -31.26 -9.83 12.19
N GLU A 128 -31.47 -10.74 13.15
CA GLU A 128 -30.48 -11.55 13.87
C GLU A 128 -29.35 -12.11 12.99
N PHE A 129 -28.12 -12.00 13.49
CA PHE A 129 -26.91 -12.60 12.94
C PHE A 129 -27.07 -14.12 12.77
N GLN A 130 -27.46 -14.55 11.57
CA GLN A 130 -27.01 -15.82 11.01
C GLN A 130 -25.94 -15.49 9.97
N GLU A 131 -24.69 -15.79 10.32
CA GLU A 131 -23.58 -15.87 9.37
C GLU A 131 -23.93 -16.89 8.29
N LEU A 132 -24.50 -16.43 7.18
CA LEU A 132 -24.47 -17.21 5.95
C LEU A 132 -23.04 -17.11 5.40
N PRO A 133 -22.42 -18.23 4.98
CA PRO A 133 -21.05 -18.21 4.50
C PRO A 133 -20.92 -17.24 3.32
N PRO A 134 -19.76 -16.59 3.13
CA PRO A 134 -19.50 -15.72 1.99
C PRO A 134 -19.61 -16.56 0.71
N GLN A 135 -20.80 -16.60 0.11
CA GLN A 135 -20.92 -17.17 -1.22
C GLN A 135 -20.29 -16.17 -2.18
N VAL A 136 -19.04 -16.47 -2.58
CA VAL A 136 -18.39 -15.92 -3.77
C VAL A 136 -19.45 -15.83 -4.87
N PRO A 137 -19.63 -14.69 -5.57
CA PRO A 137 -20.58 -14.62 -6.67
C PRO A 137 -20.29 -15.78 -7.62
N SER A 138 -21.20 -16.76 -7.72
CA SER A 138 -21.03 -17.77 -8.77
C SER A 138 -21.14 -17.01 -10.11
N PRO A 139 -20.26 -17.27 -11.08
CA PRO A 139 -20.26 -16.60 -12.39
C PRO A 139 -21.64 -16.58 -13.07
N GLU A 140 -22.52 -17.51 -12.70
CA GLU A 140 -23.89 -17.71 -13.18
C GLU A 140 -24.89 -16.59 -12.79
N ASN A 141 -24.49 -15.64 -11.93
CA ASN A 141 -25.39 -14.59 -11.41
C ASN A 141 -25.18 -13.19 -12.03
N ILE A 142 -24.22 -13.00 -12.96
CA ILE A 142 -23.92 -11.70 -13.60
C ILE A 142 -24.67 -11.62 -14.93
N LYS A 143 -25.81 -10.91 -14.95
CA LYS A 143 -26.72 -10.96 -16.11
C LYS A 143 -26.50 -9.89 -17.17
N TRP A 144 -26.00 -8.71 -16.81
CA TRP A 144 -25.89 -7.56 -17.72
C TRP A 144 -24.72 -6.68 -17.32
N ILE A 145 -24.13 -6.03 -18.31
CA ILE A 145 -23.08 -5.03 -18.15
C ILE A 145 -23.34 -3.90 -19.15
N GLU A 146 -23.29 -2.66 -18.67
CA GLU A 146 -23.03 -1.47 -19.47
C GLU A 146 -21.51 -1.24 -19.45
N VAL A 147 -20.87 -1.11 -20.62
CA VAL A 147 -19.42 -0.92 -20.74
C VAL A 147 -19.18 0.54 -21.12
N GLU A 148 -18.62 1.33 -20.21
CA GLU A 148 -17.95 2.57 -20.59
C GLU A 148 -16.45 2.31 -20.62
N SER A 149 -15.81 2.59 -21.77
CA SER A 149 -14.38 2.40 -21.93
C SER A 149 -13.72 3.68 -22.42
N TRP A 150 -12.64 4.08 -21.77
CA TRP A 150 -11.81 5.21 -22.21
C TRP A 150 -10.34 4.86 -22.09
N LEU A 151 -9.53 5.52 -22.92
CA LEU A 151 -8.08 5.38 -22.93
C LEU A 151 -7.47 6.39 -21.97
N GLU A 152 -6.65 5.93 -21.05
CA GLU A 152 -5.75 6.84 -20.33
C GLU A 152 -4.47 7.01 -21.17
N LEU A 153 -4.17 8.25 -21.54
CA LEU A 153 -3.04 8.59 -22.39
C LEU A 153 -1.82 8.98 -21.55
N LYS A 154 -0.64 8.58 -22.01
CA LYS A 154 0.62 9.04 -21.41
C LYS A 154 0.78 10.54 -21.68
N PRO A 155 0.86 11.41 -20.66
CA PRO A 155 0.86 12.86 -20.87
C PRO A 155 1.97 13.37 -21.82
N ALA A 156 3.11 12.69 -21.83
CA ALA A 156 4.28 13.08 -22.64
C ALA A 156 4.28 12.56 -24.09
N SER A 157 3.51 11.50 -24.40
CA SER A 157 3.55 10.87 -25.73
C SER A 157 2.18 10.68 -26.36
N LEU A 158 1.09 11.02 -25.66
CA LEU A 158 -0.30 10.78 -26.06
C LEU A 158 -0.53 9.34 -26.55
N LYS A 159 0.26 8.39 -26.04
CA LYS A 159 0.10 6.97 -26.34
C LYS A 159 -0.84 6.35 -25.30
N PRO A 160 -1.77 5.48 -25.69
CA PRO A 160 -2.55 4.70 -24.74
C PRO A 160 -1.68 3.97 -23.72
N GLN A 161 -2.01 4.06 -22.43
CA GLN A 161 -1.33 3.35 -21.34
C GLN A 161 -2.21 2.27 -20.71
N SER A 162 -3.48 2.57 -20.52
CA SER A 162 -4.47 1.67 -19.98
C SER A 162 -5.79 1.87 -20.74
N LEU A 163 -6.52 0.77 -20.87
CA LEU A 163 -7.91 0.75 -21.27
C LEU A 163 -8.71 0.49 -20.01
N ARG A 164 -9.39 1.52 -19.53
CA ARG A 164 -10.24 1.41 -18.36
C ARG A 164 -11.63 1.00 -18.79
N PHE A 165 -12.27 0.24 -17.94
CA PHE A 165 -13.63 -0.21 -18.16
C PHE A 165 -14.44 -0.05 -16.88
N LEU A 166 -15.59 0.60 -17.00
CA LEU A 166 -16.63 0.62 -15.99
C LEU A 166 -17.72 -0.38 -16.36
N PHE A 167 -18.13 -1.20 -15.39
CA PHE A 167 -19.21 -2.16 -15.58
C PHE A 167 -20.14 -2.23 -14.40
N ARG A 168 -21.43 -2.43 -14.66
CA ARG A 168 -22.44 -2.59 -13.63
C ARG A 168 -22.99 -4.00 -13.62
N ALA A 169 -22.91 -4.73 -12.50
CA ALA A 169 -23.51 -6.05 -12.38
C ALA A 169 -24.95 -5.97 -11.85
N ILE A 170 -25.91 -6.62 -12.52
CA ILE A 170 -27.33 -6.62 -12.10
C ILE A 170 -27.74 -8.01 -11.60
N ARG A 171 -28.22 -8.11 -10.35
CA ARG A 171 -28.81 -9.34 -9.78
C ARG A 171 -30.30 -9.13 -9.49
N GLY A 172 -31.17 -9.65 -10.35
CA GLY A 172 -32.62 -9.52 -10.16
C GLY A 172 -33.08 -8.07 -10.32
N SER A 173 -33.75 -7.51 -9.31
CA SER A 173 -34.21 -6.11 -9.26
C SER A 173 -33.31 -5.20 -8.42
N CYS A 174 -32.11 -5.66 -8.02
CA CYS A 174 -31.18 -4.89 -7.22
C CYS A 174 -30.00 -4.42 -8.08
N ASP A 175 -29.75 -3.11 -8.03
CA ASP A 175 -28.64 -2.42 -8.66
C ASP A 175 -27.39 -2.52 -7.77
N TYR A 176 -26.23 -2.84 -8.36
CA TYR A 176 -24.92 -2.78 -7.70
C TYR A 176 -24.07 -1.64 -8.29
N ASP A 177 -23.04 -1.23 -7.54
CA ASP A 177 -22.09 -0.19 -7.93
C ASP A 177 -21.25 -0.56 -9.16
N TRP A 178 -20.68 0.47 -9.79
CA TRP A 178 -19.80 0.32 -10.94
C TRP A 178 -18.46 -0.32 -10.52
N LEU A 179 -18.08 -1.36 -11.25
CA LEU A 179 -16.78 -2.01 -11.20
C LEU A 179 -15.84 -1.33 -12.19
N ASP A 180 -14.71 -0.86 -11.70
CA ASP A 180 -13.65 -0.28 -12.50
C ASP A 180 -12.52 -1.30 -12.63
N PHE A 181 -12.13 -1.64 -13.87
CA PHE A 181 -10.84 -2.27 -14.09
C PHE A 181 -10.08 -1.67 -15.26
N SER A 182 -8.76 -1.64 -15.12
CA SER A 182 -7.84 -1.20 -16.16
C SER A 182 -7.09 -2.38 -16.75
N LEU A 183 -7.12 -2.51 -18.08
CA LEU A 183 -6.20 -3.35 -18.82
C LEU A 183 -5.05 -2.49 -19.28
N PHE A 184 -3.83 -2.85 -18.91
CA PHE A 184 -2.67 -2.10 -19.34
C PHE A 184 -2.34 -2.43 -20.80
N LEU A 185 -2.16 -1.38 -21.61
CA LEU A 185 -1.92 -1.50 -23.04
C LEU A 185 -0.42 -1.49 -23.32
N ARG A 186 0.04 -2.49 -24.05
CA ARG A 186 1.45 -2.58 -24.49
C ARG A 186 1.56 -2.57 -26.00
N HIS A 187 2.50 -1.75 -26.49
CA HIS A 187 2.84 -1.63 -27.91
C HIS A 187 3.76 -2.79 -28.35
N ASP A 188 3.39 -3.46 -29.43
CA ASP A 188 4.02 -4.73 -29.89
C ASP A 188 5.39 -4.56 -30.58
N GLY A 189 6.05 -3.40 -30.43
CA GLY A 189 7.23 -3.02 -31.20
C GLY A 189 8.52 -3.84 -30.99
N ASN A 190 8.60 -4.76 -30.02
CA ASN A 190 9.73 -5.68 -29.85
C ASN A 190 9.31 -6.93 -29.05
N GLY A 191 9.36 -8.09 -29.71
CA GLY A 191 9.06 -9.45 -29.24
C GLY A 191 8.80 -9.65 -27.74
N LEU A 192 7.52 -9.72 -27.35
CA LEU A 192 7.14 -10.39 -26.11
C LEU A 192 7.27 -11.90 -26.26
N SER A 193 7.78 -12.57 -25.22
CA SER A 193 7.40 -13.95 -24.96
C SER A 193 6.16 -13.94 -24.07
N ILE A 194 4.98 -14.01 -24.69
CA ILE A 194 3.74 -14.33 -23.98
C ILE A 194 3.71 -15.85 -23.84
N SER A 195 3.62 -16.34 -22.61
CA SER A 195 3.20 -17.73 -22.38
C SER A 195 1.70 -17.75 -22.25
N THR A 196 1.06 -18.65 -22.98
CA THR A 196 -0.34 -18.98 -22.80
C THR A 196 -0.40 -20.15 -21.83
N PRO A 197 -0.83 -19.94 -20.56
CA PRO A 197 -1.02 -21.03 -19.62
C PRO A 197 -2.08 -21.98 -20.20
N THR A 198 -1.68 -23.18 -20.60
CA THR A 198 -2.62 -24.19 -21.13
C THR A 198 -3.17 -25.11 -20.05
N GLY A 199 -2.55 -25.11 -18.87
CA GLY A 199 -2.97 -25.93 -17.74
C GLY A 199 -4.30 -25.47 -17.17
N MET A 200 -5.23 -26.42 -16.99
CA MET A 200 -6.54 -26.17 -16.35
C MET A 200 -6.45 -26.03 -14.82
N THR A 201 -5.27 -26.22 -14.25
CA THR A 201 -4.99 -26.12 -12.81
C THR A 201 -3.69 -25.35 -12.57
N SER A 202 -3.58 -24.70 -11.41
CA SER A 202 -2.35 -23.98 -11.04
C SER A 202 -1.19 -24.89 -10.61
N ASN A 203 -1.41 -26.20 -10.48
CA ASN A 203 -0.35 -27.21 -10.29
C ASN A 203 0.16 -27.86 -11.59
N ASP A 204 -0.22 -27.32 -12.75
CA ASP A 204 0.27 -27.82 -14.03
C ASP A 204 1.80 -27.73 -14.11
N PRO A 205 2.50 -28.70 -14.75
CA PRO A 205 3.95 -28.65 -14.92
C PRO A 205 4.48 -27.36 -15.56
N SER A 206 3.68 -26.66 -16.36
CA SER A 206 4.03 -25.34 -16.91
C SER A 206 4.14 -24.26 -15.84
N CYS A 207 3.22 -24.20 -14.88
CA CYS A 207 3.29 -23.31 -13.71
C CYS A 207 4.58 -23.55 -12.93
N LEU A 208 4.88 -24.82 -12.63
CA LEU A 208 6.07 -25.18 -11.87
C LEU A 208 7.35 -24.76 -12.59
N ARG A 209 7.42 -24.97 -13.91
CA ARG A 209 8.57 -24.50 -14.72
C ARG A 209 8.72 -22.99 -14.66
N PHE A 210 7.62 -22.23 -14.74
CA PHE A 210 7.65 -20.78 -14.58
C PHE A 210 8.22 -20.37 -13.22
N LEU A 211 7.69 -20.93 -12.12
CA LEU A 211 8.14 -20.60 -10.77
C LEU A 211 9.61 -20.99 -10.53
N ALA A 212 10.03 -22.17 -11.00
CA ALA A 212 11.41 -22.63 -10.89
C ALA A 212 12.38 -21.73 -11.69
N ASN A 213 11.98 -21.30 -12.89
CA ASN A 213 12.77 -20.37 -13.70
C ASN A 213 12.89 -19.00 -13.04
N ALA A 214 11.80 -18.46 -12.49
CA ALA A 214 11.80 -17.18 -11.79
C ALA A 214 12.69 -17.20 -10.53
N LEU A 215 12.60 -18.27 -9.73
CA LEU A 215 13.46 -18.48 -8.56
C LEU A 215 14.93 -18.59 -8.96
N SER A 216 15.24 -19.40 -9.97
CA SER A 216 16.59 -19.57 -10.49
C SER A 216 17.18 -18.27 -11.03
N LEU A 217 16.42 -17.53 -11.85
CA LEU A 217 16.81 -16.22 -12.38
C LEU A 217 17.16 -15.25 -11.25
N CYS A 218 16.28 -15.14 -10.25
CA CYS A 218 16.47 -14.25 -9.11
C CYS A 218 17.72 -14.60 -8.30
N LEU A 219 17.89 -15.88 -7.93
CA LEU A 219 19.06 -16.37 -7.19
C LEU A 219 20.36 -16.08 -7.94
N GLN A 220 20.37 -16.23 -9.26
CA GLN A 220 21.57 -16.09 -10.08
C GLN A 220 21.91 -14.64 -10.44
N SER A 221 20.92 -13.76 -10.60
CA SER A 221 21.16 -12.43 -11.22
C SER A 221 20.78 -11.22 -10.37
N HIS A 222 19.85 -11.34 -9.42
CA HIS A 222 19.31 -10.17 -8.70
C HIS A 222 20.11 -9.87 -7.44
N THR A 223 20.94 -8.83 -7.50
CA THR A 223 21.83 -8.46 -6.38
C THR A 223 21.05 -7.95 -5.17
N ALA A 224 19.98 -7.17 -5.34
CA ALA A 224 19.19 -6.67 -4.20
C ALA A 224 18.40 -7.80 -3.49
N CYS A 225 18.17 -8.91 -4.18
CA CYS A 225 17.52 -10.12 -3.66
C CYS A 225 18.49 -11.09 -2.95
N ARG A 226 19.80 -10.88 -3.07
CA ARG A 226 20.80 -11.64 -2.32
C ARG A 226 20.94 -11.02 -0.94
N GLN A 227 20.56 -11.76 0.09
CA GLN A 227 20.91 -11.38 1.45
C GLN A 227 22.30 -11.92 1.77
N GLU A 228 23.23 -11.03 2.13
CA GLU A 228 24.45 -11.43 2.81
C GLU A 228 24.08 -11.80 4.25
N ASN A 229 23.71 -13.06 4.47
CA ASN A 229 23.47 -13.59 5.82
C ASN A 229 24.83 -13.89 6.49
N LEU A 230 25.53 -12.81 6.89
CA LEU A 230 26.85 -12.90 7.51
C LEU A 230 26.85 -13.73 8.79
N ASP A 231 25.71 -13.79 9.49
CA ASP A 231 25.55 -14.43 10.79
C ASP A 231 25.02 -15.86 10.72
N ARG A 232 24.77 -16.39 9.51
CA ARG A 232 24.14 -17.69 9.28
C ARG A 232 22.89 -17.92 10.14
N TRP A 233 22.05 -16.89 10.22
CA TRP A 233 20.85 -16.92 11.05
C TRP A 233 19.85 -17.98 10.53
N ILE A 234 19.19 -18.69 11.46
CA ILE A 234 18.20 -19.74 11.20
C ILE A 234 17.08 -19.61 12.27
N PRO A 235 15.80 -19.85 11.95
CA PRO A 235 14.72 -19.88 12.95
C PRO A 235 14.98 -20.89 14.09
N SER A 236 14.22 -20.78 15.18
CA SER A 236 14.35 -21.71 16.31
C SER A 236 13.95 -23.14 15.94
N ARG A 237 12.98 -23.27 15.03
CA ARG A 237 12.40 -24.53 14.55
C ARG A 237 12.05 -24.43 13.07
N LEU A 238 12.19 -25.54 12.34
CA LEU A 238 11.76 -25.70 10.95
C LEU A 238 11.09 -27.06 10.77
N ILE A 239 10.20 -27.18 9.79
CA ILE A 239 9.66 -28.46 9.35
C ILE A 239 10.61 -29.04 8.30
N GLU A 240 11.19 -30.20 8.57
CA GLU A 240 11.95 -30.97 7.58
C GLU A 240 10.99 -31.68 6.62
N ILE A 241 11.18 -31.44 5.33
CA ILE A 241 10.30 -31.89 4.26
C ILE A 241 11.03 -32.78 3.25
N ARG A 242 12.09 -33.48 3.66
CA ARG A 242 12.89 -34.32 2.75
C ARG A 242 12.22 -35.65 2.38
N GLU A 243 11.49 -36.26 3.30
CA GLU A 243 10.85 -37.56 3.11
C GLU A 243 9.48 -37.44 2.43
N LEU A 244 9.18 -38.27 1.43
CA LEU A 244 7.93 -38.16 0.66
C LEU A 244 6.65 -38.16 1.52
N GLU A 245 6.54 -39.10 2.46
CA GLU A 245 5.31 -39.33 3.21
C GLU A 245 5.31 -38.77 4.63
N ASN A 246 6.48 -38.32 5.13
CA ASN A 246 6.60 -37.85 6.50
C ASN A 246 7.20 -36.44 6.56
N VAL A 247 6.85 -35.74 7.63
CA VAL A 247 7.41 -34.46 8.02
C VAL A 247 7.70 -34.46 9.50
N ARG A 248 8.72 -33.71 9.92
CA ARG A 248 9.06 -33.57 11.34
C ARG A 248 9.54 -32.17 11.65
N LEU A 249 9.35 -31.76 12.90
CA LEU A 249 9.87 -30.52 13.43
C LEU A 249 11.33 -30.71 13.87
N VAL A 250 12.22 -29.83 13.42
CA VAL A 250 13.65 -29.87 13.71
C VAL A 250 14.06 -28.59 14.41
N ALA A 251 14.75 -28.72 15.54
CA ALA A 251 15.24 -27.57 16.31
C ALA A 251 16.53 -26.99 15.70
N ARG A 252 16.76 -25.69 15.93
CA ARG A 252 17.94 -24.94 15.48
C ARG A 252 19.26 -25.62 15.82
N ASP A 253 19.39 -26.17 17.01
CA ASP A 253 20.64 -26.80 17.47
C ASP A 253 20.95 -28.08 16.68
N GLU A 254 19.92 -28.85 16.33
CA GLU A 254 20.05 -30.01 15.45
C GLU A 254 20.45 -29.58 14.04
N LEU A 255 19.81 -28.54 13.49
CA LEU A 255 20.13 -27.98 12.16
C LEU A 255 21.58 -27.51 12.08
N ARG A 256 22.07 -26.81 13.11
CA ARG A 256 23.47 -26.37 13.22
C ARG A 256 24.44 -27.53 13.32
N THR A 257 24.07 -28.59 14.04
CA THR A 257 24.90 -29.80 14.17
C THR A 257 25.00 -30.55 12.83
N MET A 258 23.89 -30.64 12.08
CA MET A 258 23.87 -31.27 10.75
C MET A 258 24.55 -30.42 9.67
N ASN A 259 24.59 -29.09 9.84
CA ASN A 259 25.10 -28.14 8.85
C ASN A 259 26.07 -27.13 9.49
N PRO A 260 27.20 -27.58 10.06
CA PRO A 260 28.09 -26.69 10.84
C PRO A 260 28.64 -25.52 10.03
N ASP A 261 28.87 -25.73 8.73
CA ASP A 261 29.47 -24.74 7.83
C ASP A 261 28.58 -24.30 6.65
N LYS A 262 27.30 -24.68 6.66
CA LYS A 262 26.37 -24.38 5.56
C LYS A 262 25.18 -23.57 6.06
N GLN A 263 24.77 -22.60 5.25
CA GLN A 263 23.47 -21.95 5.44
C GLN A 263 22.36 -22.99 5.26
N VAL A 264 21.36 -22.95 6.13
CA VAL A 264 20.16 -23.76 5.98
C VAL A 264 19.14 -22.96 5.18
N ASP A 265 18.84 -23.45 3.98
CA ASP A 265 17.84 -22.90 3.09
C ASP A 265 16.45 -23.44 3.44
N TYR A 266 15.48 -22.54 3.61
CA TYR A 266 14.09 -22.89 3.93
C TYR A 266 13.11 -21.97 3.22
N PHE A 267 11.91 -22.48 2.96
CA PHE A 267 10.75 -21.71 2.51
C PHE A 267 9.95 -21.23 3.72
N THR A 268 9.11 -20.23 3.53
CA THR A 268 8.08 -19.82 4.51
C THR A 268 6.69 -19.95 3.88
N LEU A 269 5.65 -20.09 4.71
CA LEU A 269 4.25 -20.09 4.26
C LEU A 269 3.42 -19.02 4.98
N SER A 270 2.94 -18.05 4.22
CA SER A 270 1.91 -17.11 4.63
C SER A 270 0.53 -17.67 4.33
N HIS A 271 -0.34 -17.79 5.34
CA HIS A 271 -1.67 -18.35 5.17
C HIS A 271 -2.70 -17.75 6.12
N VAL A 272 -3.99 -17.89 5.78
CA VAL A 272 -5.11 -17.53 6.66
C VAL A 272 -5.48 -18.75 7.50
N TRP A 273 -5.54 -18.58 8.83
CA TRP A 273 -5.87 -19.68 9.74
C TRP A 273 -7.33 -20.11 9.61
N GLY A 274 -8.25 -19.14 9.49
CA GLY A 274 -9.69 -19.38 9.46
C GLY A 274 -10.28 -19.71 10.84
N LEU A 275 -11.58 -20.04 10.87
CA LEU A 275 -12.31 -20.40 12.11
C LEU A 275 -12.23 -21.90 12.44
N GLU A 276 -11.84 -22.73 11.48
CA GLU A 276 -11.77 -24.17 11.66
C GLU A 276 -10.52 -24.57 12.45
N GLN A 277 -10.65 -25.60 13.29
CA GLN A 277 -9.49 -26.17 13.97
C GLN A 277 -8.62 -26.95 12.99
N PHE A 278 -7.32 -26.78 13.12
CA PHE A 278 -6.32 -27.53 12.35
C PHE A 278 -5.11 -27.83 13.23
N LEU A 279 -4.21 -28.68 12.73
CA LEU A 279 -3.00 -29.06 13.48
C LEU A 279 -2.10 -27.83 13.69
N THR A 280 -1.87 -27.49 14.95
CA THR A 280 -0.94 -26.45 15.40
C THR A 280 0.07 -27.03 16.40
N LEU A 281 1.23 -26.40 16.55
CA LEU A 281 2.23 -26.79 17.52
C LEU A 281 1.82 -26.34 18.93
N THR A 282 1.79 -27.28 19.86
CA THR A 282 1.52 -27.05 21.28
C THR A 282 2.58 -27.75 22.13
N THR A 283 2.68 -27.36 23.41
CA THR A 283 3.56 -28.04 24.36
C THR A 283 3.28 -29.54 24.43
N HIS A 284 2.02 -29.95 24.29
CA HIS A 284 1.58 -31.34 24.34
C HIS A 284 2.04 -32.18 23.14
N ASN A 285 1.91 -31.66 21.91
CA ASN A 285 2.22 -32.42 20.70
C ASN A 285 3.65 -32.22 20.16
N LEU A 286 4.43 -31.32 20.76
CA LEU A 286 5.83 -31.07 20.41
C LEU A 286 6.67 -32.36 20.31
N PRO A 287 6.65 -33.31 21.28
CA PRO A 287 7.44 -34.54 21.17
C PRO A 287 7.06 -35.40 19.96
N THR A 288 5.76 -35.43 19.62
CA THR A 288 5.23 -36.16 18.47
C THR A 288 5.69 -35.53 17.16
N LEU A 289 5.59 -34.20 17.04
CA LEU A 289 6.04 -33.48 15.85
C LEU A 289 7.55 -33.58 15.62
N VAL A 290 8.35 -33.59 16.69
CA VAL A 290 9.80 -33.80 16.60
C VAL A 290 10.15 -35.21 16.12
N LYS A 291 9.40 -36.23 16.57
CA LYS A 291 9.58 -37.61 16.11
C LYS A 291 9.15 -37.80 14.64
N GLY A 292 8.17 -37.01 14.20
CA GLY A 292 7.63 -37.01 12.85
C GLY A 292 6.22 -37.56 12.76
N ILE A 293 5.47 -37.04 11.79
CA ILE A 293 4.10 -37.40 11.47
C ILE A 293 3.96 -37.62 9.96
N GLN A 294 2.89 -38.32 9.56
CA GLN A 294 2.57 -38.46 8.14
C GLN A 294 2.14 -37.09 7.58
N LEU A 295 2.59 -36.78 6.37
CA LEU A 295 2.25 -35.55 5.65
C LEU A 295 0.73 -35.39 5.49
N SER A 296 0.01 -36.49 5.31
CA SER A 296 -1.46 -36.53 5.21
C SER A 296 -2.20 -36.05 6.46
N MET A 297 -1.53 -35.98 7.62
CA MET A 297 -2.11 -35.40 8.85
C MET A 297 -2.10 -33.87 8.84
N LEU A 298 -1.31 -33.24 7.98
CA LEU A 298 -1.31 -31.79 7.84
C LEU A 298 -2.57 -31.33 7.08
N PRO A 299 -3.03 -30.08 7.28
CA PRO A 299 -4.01 -29.45 6.41
C PRO A 299 -3.63 -29.51 4.93
N VAL A 300 -4.61 -29.62 4.03
CA VAL A 300 -4.37 -29.75 2.59
C VAL A 300 -3.51 -28.60 2.04
N GLY A 301 -3.73 -27.38 2.53
CA GLY A 301 -2.90 -26.23 2.17
C GLY A 301 -1.42 -26.44 2.51
N PHE A 302 -1.12 -27.03 3.67
CA PHE A 302 0.25 -27.30 4.09
C PHE A 302 0.85 -28.46 3.30
N GLN A 303 0.05 -29.47 2.93
CA GLN A 303 0.51 -30.55 2.06
C GLN A 303 0.95 -30.02 0.69
N HIS A 304 0.15 -29.13 0.08
CA HIS A 304 0.51 -28.49 -1.19
C HIS A 304 1.73 -27.56 -1.04
N ALA A 305 1.86 -26.85 0.07
CA ALA A 305 3.04 -26.03 0.35
C ALA A 305 4.32 -26.88 0.42
N VAL A 306 4.25 -28.02 1.11
CA VAL A 306 5.34 -29.00 1.19
C VAL A 306 5.69 -29.55 -0.19
N GLU A 307 4.69 -29.93 -0.99
CA GLU A 307 4.89 -30.44 -2.35
C GLU A 307 5.57 -29.39 -3.24
N LEU A 308 5.04 -28.17 -3.29
CA LEU A 308 5.59 -27.09 -4.10
C LEU A 308 7.02 -26.74 -3.66
N ALA A 309 7.26 -26.63 -2.35
CA ALA A 309 8.60 -26.37 -1.82
C ALA A 309 9.60 -27.46 -2.25
N ARG A 310 9.22 -28.75 -2.19
CA ARG A 310 10.06 -29.86 -2.68
C ARG A 310 10.36 -29.76 -4.17
N GLN A 311 9.34 -29.47 -4.96
CA GLN A 311 9.46 -29.35 -6.42
C GLN A 311 10.38 -28.17 -6.81
N LEU A 312 10.45 -27.13 -5.97
CA LEU A 312 11.39 -26.01 -6.11
C LEU A 312 12.77 -26.25 -5.45
N GLY A 313 13.04 -27.46 -4.96
CA GLY A 313 14.33 -27.87 -4.37
C GLY A 313 14.49 -27.59 -2.86
N GLY A 314 13.40 -27.22 -2.18
CA GLY A 314 13.35 -26.97 -0.74
C GLY A 314 13.46 -28.23 0.12
N GLN A 315 14.12 -28.10 1.26
CA GLN A 315 14.29 -29.19 2.24
C GLN A 315 13.66 -28.86 3.60
N TYR A 316 13.39 -27.59 3.85
CA TYR A 316 12.81 -27.09 5.08
C TYR A 316 11.74 -26.05 4.77
N LEU A 317 10.70 -26.01 5.62
CA LEU A 317 9.59 -25.08 5.54
C LEU A 317 9.33 -24.51 6.94
N TRP A 318 9.09 -23.21 7.03
CA TRP A 318 8.63 -22.55 8.24
C TRP A 318 7.16 -22.17 8.08
N ILE A 319 6.34 -22.54 9.05
CA ILE A 319 4.92 -22.19 9.14
C ILE A 319 4.68 -21.75 10.57
N ASP A 320 4.19 -20.52 10.79
CA ASP A 320 3.97 -19.92 12.11
C ASP A 320 3.21 -20.86 13.07
N SER A 321 2.12 -21.44 12.60
CA SER A 321 1.25 -22.34 13.36
C SER A 321 1.91 -23.67 13.76
N LEU A 322 3.00 -24.07 13.11
CA LEU A 322 3.74 -25.31 13.38
C LEU A 322 5.16 -25.09 13.91
N CYS A 323 5.69 -23.87 13.85
CA CYS A 323 7.04 -23.51 14.31
C CYS A 323 7.03 -22.63 15.57
N ILE A 324 5.87 -22.12 15.98
CA ILE A 324 5.66 -21.39 17.23
C ILE A 324 4.73 -22.22 18.14
N ILE A 325 5.05 -22.30 19.43
CA ILE A 325 4.25 -23.03 20.41
C ILE A 325 3.03 -22.17 20.79
N GLN A 326 1.86 -22.52 20.29
CA GLN A 326 0.66 -21.67 20.34
C GLN A 326 0.06 -21.48 21.74
N ASP A 327 0.33 -22.42 22.65
CA ASP A 327 -0.10 -22.39 24.05
C ASP A 327 0.97 -21.81 25.00
N SER A 328 2.07 -21.24 24.49
CA SER A 328 3.11 -20.59 25.30
C SER A 328 3.25 -19.10 24.95
N PRO A 329 2.80 -18.19 25.83
CA PRO A 329 3.02 -16.75 25.67
C PRO A 329 4.50 -16.36 25.60
N GLU A 330 5.37 -17.07 26.32
CA GLU A 330 6.81 -16.82 26.34
C GLU A 330 7.46 -17.19 25.00
N ASP A 331 7.11 -18.35 24.43
CA ASP A 331 7.60 -18.77 23.11
C ASP A 331 7.06 -17.84 22.02
N TRP A 332 5.78 -17.48 22.07
CA TRP A 332 5.19 -16.51 21.14
C TRP A 332 5.92 -15.15 21.21
N ALA A 333 6.21 -14.65 22.41
CA ALA A 333 6.93 -13.39 22.59
C ALA A 333 8.38 -13.45 22.10
N ALA A 334 9.02 -14.62 22.15
CA ALA A 334 10.36 -14.82 21.60
C ALA A 334 10.35 -14.90 20.07
N GLU A 335 9.42 -15.69 19.50
CA GLU A 335 9.34 -15.92 18.06
C GLU A 335 8.84 -14.70 17.29
N SER A 336 7.80 -14.02 17.77
CA SER A 336 7.24 -12.79 17.15
C SER A 336 8.28 -11.69 16.99
N ARG A 337 9.23 -11.56 17.91
CA ARG A 337 10.34 -10.59 17.84
C ARG A 337 11.34 -10.88 16.72
N SER A 338 11.38 -12.11 16.23
CA SER A 338 12.31 -12.59 15.21
C SER A 338 11.63 -12.91 13.88
N MET A 339 10.32 -12.66 13.76
CA MET A 339 9.57 -12.87 12.51
C MET A 339 10.18 -12.12 11.33
N ASP A 340 10.71 -10.92 11.60
CA ASP A 340 11.45 -10.15 10.62
C ASP A 340 12.63 -10.93 10.04
N GLN A 341 13.40 -11.59 10.91
CA GLN A 341 14.53 -12.44 10.52
C GLN A 341 14.07 -13.73 9.85
N VAL A 342 12.96 -14.35 10.29
CA VAL A 342 12.38 -15.55 9.66
C VAL A 342 12.09 -15.29 8.18
N TYR A 343 11.33 -14.24 7.88
CA TYR A 343 10.91 -13.95 6.51
C TYR A 343 12.04 -13.35 5.69
N ALA A 344 12.92 -12.54 6.28
CA ALA A 344 14.09 -12.00 5.60
C ALA A 344 15.04 -13.11 5.13
N ASN A 345 15.39 -14.08 5.98
CA ASN A 345 16.40 -15.10 5.66
C ASN A 345 15.85 -16.31 4.88
N GLY A 346 14.53 -16.41 4.70
CA GLY A 346 13.90 -17.45 3.89
C GLY A 346 14.24 -17.32 2.40
N ILE A 347 14.33 -18.44 1.70
CA ILE A 347 14.65 -18.43 0.26
C ILE A 347 13.47 -17.94 -0.58
N CYS A 348 12.24 -18.24 -0.16
CA CYS A 348 11.04 -17.77 -0.82
C CYS A 348 9.86 -17.96 0.12
N ASN A 349 8.99 -16.96 0.17
CA ASN A 349 7.70 -17.07 0.83
C ASN A 349 6.65 -17.62 -0.15
N LEU A 350 5.88 -18.59 0.30
CA LEU A 350 4.70 -19.10 -0.39
C LEU A 350 3.49 -18.40 0.22
N ALA A 351 2.78 -17.57 -0.55
CA ALA A 351 1.65 -16.79 -0.07
C ALA A 351 0.34 -17.40 -0.56
N ALA A 352 -0.45 -17.98 0.34
CA ALA A 352 -1.77 -18.55 0.04
C ALA A 352 -2.82 -17.44 -0.09
N CYS A 353 -2.84 -16.74 -1.22
CA CYS A 353 -3.58 -15.48 -1.40
C CYS A 353 -5.09 -15.67 -1.35
N ASP A 354 -5.62 -16.70 -2.02
CA ASP A 354 -7.07 -16.88 -2.22
C ASP A 354 -7.74 -17.68 -1.09
N ASN A 355 -6.98 -18.16 -0.11
CA ASN A 355 -7.51 -19.00 0.96
C ASN A 355 -8.14 -18.18 2.09
N THR A 356 -9.28 -18.66 2.60
CA THR A 356 -9.93 -18.14 3.81
C THR A 356 -9.67 -18.99 5.06
N ASN A 357 -9.07 -20.17 4.91
CA ASN A 357 -8.61 -21.03 6.00
C ASN A 357 -7.46 -21.97 5.59
N SER A 358 -6.82 -22.62 6.58
CA SER A 358 -5.66 -23.51 6.37
C SER A 358 -5.98 -24.83 5.65
N ASN A 359 -7.25 -25.26 5.68
CA ASN A 359 -7.69 -26.55 5.13
C ASN A 359 -7.94 -26.49 3.61
N GLN A 360 -8.04 -25.29 3.03
CA GLN A 360 -8.13 -25.11 1.58
C GLN A 360 -6.79 -25.40 0.90
N GLY A 361 -6.85 -26.14 -0.22
CA GLY A 361 -5.66 -26.43 -1.03
C GLY A 361 -5.12 -25.17 -1.72
N LEU A 362 -3.81 -25.16 -1.99
CA LEU A 362 -3.13 -24.06 -2.70
C LEU A 362 -3.18 -24.16 -4.24
N TYR A 363 -3.93 -25.13 -4.76
CA TYR A 363 -4.05 -25.37 -6.20
C TYR A 363 -5.49 -25.13 -6.62
N TYR A 364 -5.66 -24.36 -7.69
CA TYR A 364 -6.95 -23.88 -8.15
C TYR A 364 -7.22 -24.37 -9.56
N ASN A 365 -8.48 -24.70 -9.83
CA ASN A 365 -8.96 -24.85 -11.19
C ASN A 365 -9.02 -23.47 -11.85
N ARG A 366 -8.72 -23.41 -13.14
CA ARG A 366 -8.68 -22.16 -13.89
C ARG A 366 -9.09 -22.35 -15.34
N ASP A 367 -9.62 -21.29 -15.93
CA ASP A 367 -9.85 -21.21 -17.37
C ASP A 367 -8.56 -20.71 -18.07
N PRO A 368 -7.91 -21.53 -18.91
CA PRO A 368 -6.76 -21.11 -19.72
C PRO A 368 -6.99 -19.83 -20.54
N LEU A 369 -8.23 -19.55 -20.95
CA LEU A 369 -8.58 -18.34 -21.71
C LEU A 369 -8.28 -17.06 -20.93
N MET A 370 -8.36 -17.10 -19.60
CA MET A 370 -7.96 -15.98 -18.74
C MET A 370 -6.46 -15.68 -18.79
N GLY A 371 -5.64 -16.59 -19.31
CA GLY A 371 -4.22 -16.37 -19.53
C GLY A 371 -3.89 -15.77 -20.90
N LEU A 372 -4.86 -15.68 -21.82
CA LEU A 372 -4.61 -15.30 -23.22
C LEU A 372 -4.49 -13.78 -23.42
N PRO A 373 -3.47 -13.29 -24.14
CA PRO A 373 -3.34 -11.86 -24.43
C PRO A 373 -4.62 -11.32 -25.10
N LEU A 374 -5.21 -10.25 -24.54
CA LEU A 374 -6.34 -9.58 -25.19
C LEU A 374 -5.77 -8.58 -26.20
N ILE A 375 -6.20 -8.67 -27.46
CA ILE A 375 -5.75 -7.74 -28.50
C ILE A 375 -6.73 -6.57 -28.60
N VAL A 376 -6.19 -5.35 -28.51
CA VAL A 376 -6.93 -4.10 -28.57
C VAL A 376 -6.36 -3.26 -29.71
N ASP A 377 -7.19 -2.98 -30.71
CA ASP A 377 -6.84 -2.02 -31.76
C ASP A 377 -7.37 -0.64 -31.36
N VAL A 378 -6.47 0.34 -31.33
CA VAL A 378 -6.82 1.73 -31.11
C VAL A 378 -6.60 2.48 -32.42
N SER A 379 -7.66 3.10 -32.91
CA SER A 379 -7.62 3.92 -34.13
C SER A 379 -8.14 5.33 -33.90
N TRP A 380 -7.40 6.32 -34.41
CA TRP A 380 -7.89 7.69 -34.55
C TRP A 380 -7.21 8.33 -35.78
N ASP A 381 -7.99 8.96 -36.67
CA ASP A 381 -7.48 9.51 -37.95
C ASP A 381 -6.59 8.51 -38.73
N ASP A 382 -5.32 8.87 -39.02
CA ASP A 382 -4.33 8.03 -39.72
C ASP A 382 -3.54 7.09 -38.77
N TYR A 383 -3.86 7.09 -37.48
CA TYR A 383 -3.21 6.25 -36.48
C TYR A 383 -3.98 4.95 -36.30
N LEU A 384 -3.28 3.82 -36.45
CA LEU A 384 -3.72 2.49 -36.06
C LEU A 384 -2.56 1.82 -35.32
N GLU A 385 -2.73 1.57 -34.04
CA GLU A 385 -1.79 0.74 -33.27
C GLU A 385 -2.56 -0.38 -32.58
N THR A 386 -1.98 -1.58 -32.64
CA THR A 386 -2.43 -2.76 -31.92
C THR A 386 -1.70 -2.83 -30.59
N PHE A 387 -2.45 -3.13 -29.55
CA PHE A 387 -1.98 -3.29 -28.19
C PHE A 387 -2.36 -4.65 -27.64
N THR A 388 -1.48 -5.20 -26.81
CA THR A 388 -1.84 -6.31 -25.94
C THR A 388 -2.29 -5.76 -24.58
N ALA A 389 -3.53 -6.06 -24.20
CA ALA A 389 -4.13 -5.78 -22.91
C ALA A 389 -3.82 -6.89 -21.90
N LEU A 390 -3.29 -6.49 -20.75
CA LEU A 390 -2.81 -7.39 -19.70
C LEU A 390 -3.73 -7.32 -18.48
N THR A 391 -4.07 -8.46 -17.88
CA THR A 391 -4.73 -8.47 -16.56
C THR A 391 -3.72 -8.17 -15.46
N PRO A 392 -4.01 -7.20 -14.58
CA PRO A 392 -3.11 -6.79 -13.50
C PRO A 392 -3.22 -7.74 -12.30
N TRP A 393 -2.82 -9.00 -12.51
CA TRP A 393 -2.92 -10.04 -11.47
C TRP A 393 -2.26 -9.62 -10.17
N PHE A 394 -1.12 -8.94 -10.24
CA PHE A 394 -0.36 -8.53 -9.07
C PHE A 394 -1.12 -7.48 -8.25
N GLU A 395 -1.53 -6.38 -8.88
CA GLU A 395 -2.28 -5.30 -8.23
C GLU A 395 -3.56 -5.84 -7.61
N MET A 396 -4.32 -6.65 -8.35
CA MET A 396 -5.52 -7.29 -7.82
C MET A 396 -5.26 -8.16 -6.58
N ILE A 397 -4.19 -8.95 -6.60
CA ILE A 397 -3.83 -9.79 -5.46
C ILE A 397 -3.53 -8.90 -4.26
N ILE A 398 -2.69 -7.87 -4.43
CA ILE A 398 -2.30 -6.98 -3.33
C ILE A 398 -3.52 -6.26 -2.75
N ASP A 399 -4.43 -5.79 -3.60
CA ASP A 399 -5.55 -4.95 -3.18
C ASP A 399 -6.73 -5.76 -2.60
N HIS A 400 -6.90 -7.03 -3.00
CA HIS A 400 -8.12 -7.78 -2.73
C HIS A 400 -7.93 -9.16 -2.08
N ALA A 401 -6.74 -9.76 -2.13
CA ALA A 401 -6.57 -11.10 -1.59
C ALA A 401 -6.85 -11.15 -0.07
N PRO A 402 -7.65 -12.11 0.42
CA PRO A 402 -7.92 -12.29 1.85
C PRO A 402 -6.67 -12.30 2.72
N LEU A 403 -5.57 -12.87 2.22
CA LEU A 403 -4.30 -12.91 2.92
C LEU A 403 -3.76 -11.50 3.24
N TYR A 404 -3.80 -10.56 2.28
CA TYR A 404 -3.27 -9.19 2.45
C TYR A 404 -4.19 -8.29 3.28
N LYS A 405 -5.38 -8.75 3.64
CA LYS A 405 -6.22 -8.08 4.63
C LYS A 405 -5.75 -8.33 6.06
N ARG A 406 -4.75 -9.20 6.31
CA ARG A 406 -4.19 -9.45 7.65
C ARG A 406 -2.97 -8.58 7.91
N GLY A 407 -2.94 -7.86 9.04
CA GLY A 407 -1.86 -6.92 9.34
C GLY A 407 -0.47 -7.59 9.39
N TRP A 408 -0.35 -8.78 9.98
CA TRP A 408 0.92 -9.50 10.09
C TRP A 408 1.54 -9.85 8.73
N VAL A 409 0.72 -10.10 7.70
CA VAL A 409 1.17 -10.48 6.35
C VAL A 409 1.98 -9.37 5.68
N ALA A 410 1.79 -8.10 6.08
CA ALA A 410 2.58 -6.99 5.58
C ALA A 410 4.08 -7.24 5.78
N GLN A 411 4.51 -7.69 6.97
CA GLN A 411 5.90 -8.06 7.23
C GLN A 411 6.34 -9.27 6.41
N GLU A 412 5.51 -10.30 6.35
CA GLU A 412 5.81 -11.55 5.67
C GLU A 412 6.12 -11.32 4.18
N ARG A 413 5.33 -10.47 3.53
CA ARG A 413 5.57 -10.07 2.15
C ARG A 413 6.74 -9.10 2.04
N GLN A 414 6.77 -8.01 2.79
CA GLN A 414 7.73 -6.93 2.55
C GLN A 414 9.18 -7.34 2.89
N LEU A 415 9.38 -8.20 3.89
CA LEU A 415 10.72 -8.60 4.33
C LEU A 415 11.29 -9.76 3.52
N SER A 416 10.43 -10.65 3.02
CA SER A 416 10.87 -11.75 2.18
C SER A 416 11.53 -11.27 0.89
N PRO A 417 12.74 -11.75 0.54
CA PRO A 417 13.39 -11.40 -0.72
C PRO A 417 12.56 -11.75 -1.94
N ARG A 418 11.75 -12.82 -1.83
CA ARG A 418 10.99 -13.48 -2.90
C ARG A 418 9.66 -13.95 -2.32
N THR A 419 8.58 -13.76 -3.05
CA THR A 419 7.24 -14.23 -2.73
C THR A 419 6.60 -14.84 -3.97
N ILE A 420 6.05 -16.03 -3.83
CA ILE A 420 5.15 -16.65 -4.81
C ILE A 420 3.74 -16.44 -4.28
N HIS A 421 2.98 -15.60 -4.96
CA HIS A 421 1.56 -15.37 -4.71
C HIS A 421 0.77 -16.50 -5.36
N LEU A 422 0.23 -17.41 -4.54
CA LEU A 422 -0.53 -18.57 -4.97
C LEU A 422 -2.00 -18.20 -5.13
N THR A 423 -2.43 -18.17 -6.38
CA THR A 423 -3.79 -17.89 -6.85
C THR A 423 -4.03 -18.74 -8.12
N VAL A 424 -5.14 -18.51 -8.82
CA VAL A 424 -5.48 -19.11 -10.12
C VAL A 424 -4.35 -18.93 -11.15
N PHE A 425 -3.72 -17.75 -11.19
CA PHE A 425 -2.51 -17.48 -11.97
C PHE A 425 -1.35 -17.04 -11.06
N PRO A 426 -0.42 -17.94 -10.69
CA PRO A 426 0.66 -17.61 -9.79
C PRO A 426 1.48 -16.39 -10.24
N VAL A 427 1.75 -15.50 -9.29
CA VAL A 427 2.58 -14.31 -9.51
C VAL A 427 3.86 -14.43 -8.69
N TRP A 428 4.98 -14.22 -9.34
CA TRP A 428 6.29 -14.10 -8.72
C TRP A 428 6.57 -12.63 -8.41
N GLU A 429 6.99 -12.35 -7.19
CA GLU A 429 7.49 -11.05 -6.79
C GLU A 429 8.83 -11.20 -6.07
N CYS A 430 9.85 -10.48 -6.51
CA CYS A 430 11.09 -10.28 -5.75
C CYS A 430 11.46 -8.80 -5.76
N ARG A 431 12.50 -8.38 -5.02
CA ARG A 431 12.85 -6.95 -4.87
C ARG A 431 13.18 -6.23 -6.18
N ASP A 432 13.55 -6.96 -7.22
CA ASP A 432 13.95 -6.39 -8.51
C ASP A 432 12.79 -6.37 -9.51
N LEU A 433 11.85 -7.33 -9.44
CA LEU A 433 10.82 -7.50 -10.46
C LEU A 433 9.56 -8.23 -9.99
N VAL A 434 8.49 -8.05 -10.76
CA VAL A 434 7.27 -8.85 -10.74
C VAL A 434 7.16 -9.62 -12.06
N LEU A 435 6.81 -10.91 -12.00
CA LEU A 435 6.49 -11.75 -13.16
C LEU A 435 5.19 -12.49 -12.89
N SER A 436 4.42 -12.79 -13.92
CA SER A 436 3.29 -13.71 -13.83
C SER A 436 3.50 -14.87 -14.78
N GLU A 437 2.76 -15.96 -14.59
CA GLU A 437 2.77 -17.06 -15.55
C GLU A 437 2.33 -16.64 -16.96
N THR A 438 1.50 -15.60 -17.08
CA THR A 438 1.12 -15.02 -18.38
C THR A 438 2.23 -14.16 -18.99
N PHE A 439 3.13 -13.64 -18.15
CA PHE A 439 4.22 -12.73 -18.52
C PHE A 439 5.54 -13.11 -17.82
N PRO A 440 6.23 -14.17 -18.32
CA PRO A 440 7.36 -14.78 -17.64
C PRO A 440 8.70 -14.06 -17.87
N THR A 441 8.72 -12.95 -18.64
CA THR A 441 9.95 -12.24 -19.01
C THR A 441 10.04 -10.84 -18.39
N PRO A 442 11.16 -10.49 -17.75
CA PRO A 442 11.43 -9.13 -17.25
C PRO A 442 11.39 -8.10 -18.39
N HIS A 443 10.82 -6.92 -18.19
CA HIS A 443 10.81 -5.87 -19.22
C HIS A 443 12.06 -5.01 -19.16
N VAL A 444 12.87 -5.10 -20.22
CA VAL A 444 13.93 -4.13 -20.53
C VAL A 444 13.35 -3.15 -21.56
N HIS A 445 13.03 -1.93 -21.11
CA HIS A 445 12.66 -0.75 -21.90
C HIS A 445 11.17 -0.58 -22.31
N GLY A 446 10.47 0.30 -21.58
CA GLY A 446 10.24 1.64 -22.13
C GLY A 446 8.93 1.96 -22.88
N THR A 447 7.76 1.42 -22.51
CA THR A 447 6.46 2.03 -22.94
C THR A 447 5.27 1.76 -22.02
N CYS A 448 5.20 0.61 -21.33
CA CYS A 448 4.15 0.34 -20.34
C CYS A 448 4.64 0.76 -18.93
N GLY A 449 3.76 1.28 -18.08
CA GLY A 449 4.07 1.75 -16.71
C GLY A 449 4.37 0.61 -15.71
N PRO A 450 4.05 0.77 -14.41
CA PRO A 450 4.65 0.07 -13.24
C PRO A 450 4.56 -1.48 -13.16
N LEU A 451 4.00 -2.17 -14.15
CA LEU A 451 3.66 -3.61 -14.13
C LEU A 451 4.78 -4.61 -13.81
N THR A 452 6.04 -4.16 -13.83
CA THR A 452 7.20 -5.02 -13.56
C THR A 452 8.03 -4.52 -12.37
N MET A 453 7.63 -3.41 -11.75
CA MET A 453 8.31 -2.84 -10.58
C MET A 453 7.73 -3.47 -9.33
N SER A 454 8.58 -4.16 -8.56
CA SER A 454 8.16 -4.68 -7.27
C SER A 454 7.85 -3.54 -6.32
N THR A 455 6.77 -3.70 -5.56
CA THR A 455 6.42 -2.84 -4.43
C THR A 455 6.94 -3.39 -3.10
N LYS A 456 7.80 -4.42 -3.13
CA LYS A 456 8.64 -4.76 -1.98
C LYS A 456 9.57 -3.61 -1.73
N LEU A 457 9.62 -3.12 -0.48
CA LEU A 457 10.43 -1.99 0.01
C LEU A 457 11.62 -1.65 -0.89
N SER A 458 11.35 -0.85 -1.92
CA SER A 458 12.38 -0.20 -2.72
C SER A 458 12.72 1.03 -1.91
N ILE A 459 13.92 1.04 -1.34
CA ILE A 459 14.18 1.95 -0.24
C ILE A 459 14.43 3.36 -0.78
N ASP A 460 13.35 4.12 -0.92
CA ASP A 460 13.35 5.57 -0.94
C ASP A 460 12.28 6.10 0.01
N PHE A 461 12.52 7.29 0.58
CA PHE A 461 11.82 7.87 1.73
C PHE A 461 10.28 8.03 1.58
N THR A 462 9.72 7.76 0.41
CA THR A 462 8.32 7.99 0.04
C THR A 462 7.35 6.91 0.52
N ASP A 463 7.81 5.67 0.72
CA ASP A 463 6.85 4.56 0.81
C ASP A 463 6.45 4.18 2.24
N TRP A 464 6.97 4.83 3.30
CA TRP A 464 6.42 4.61 4.65
C TRP A 464 4.97 5.06 4.75
N ASN A 465 4.61 6.14 4.07
CA ASN A 465 3.23 6.57 3.95
C ASN A 465 2.39 5.52 3.21
N ALA A 466 2.87 4.98 2.09
CA ALA A 466 2.18 3.89 1.40
C ALA A 466 2.07 2.62 2.28
N VAL A 467 3.06 2.33 3.12
CA VAL A 467 2.99 1.23 4.10
C VAL A 467 1.88 1.50 5.12
N ILE A 468 1.82 2.69 5.70
CA ILE A 468 0.77 3.06 6.68
C ILE A 468 -0.61 2.97 6.04
N GLU A 469 -0.79 3.57 4.86
CA GLU A 469 -2.07 3.61 4.14
C GLU A 469 -2.59 2.19 3.88
N ASN A 470 -1.75 1.31 3.33
CA ASN A 470 -2.12 -0.08 3.05
C ASN A 470 -2.31 -0.92 4.32
N TYR A 471 -1.49 -0.69 5.36
CA TYR A 471 -1.51 -1.49 6.58
C TYR A 471 -2.65 -1.10 7.54
N SER A 472 -2.98 0.18 7.64
CA SER A 472 -3.94 0.69 8.62
C SER A 472 -5.32 0.07 8.47
N GLY A 473 -5.75 -0.19 7.23
CA GLY A 473 -6.99 -0.89 6.90
C GLY A 473 -6.93 -2.42 7.00
N CYS A 474 -5.79 -3.01 7.38
CA CYS A 474 -5.71 -4.45 7.63
C CYS A 474 -6.33 -4.83 8.99
N ALA A 475 -6.97 -6.00 9.02
CA ALA A 475 -7.49 -6.61 10.22
C ALA A 475 -6.37 -7.22 11.08
N LEU A 476 -6.50 -7.04 12.40
CA LEU A 476 -5.68 -7.67 13.42
C LEU A 476 -6.57 -8.47 14.35
N THR A 477 -6.09 -9.65 14.77
CA THR A 477 -6.81 -10.47 15.76
C THR A 477 -6.69 -9.90 17.18
N LYS A 478 -5.63 -9.13 17.45
CA LYS A 478 -5.37 -8.48 18.73
C LYS A 478 -4.98 -7.03 18.48
N ASP A 479 -5.72 -6.10 19.06
CA ASP A 479 -5.51 -4.65 18.95
C ASP A 479 -4.07 -4.23 19.28
N GLY A 480 -3.50 -4.81 20.34
CA GLY A 480 -2.13 -4.54 20.79
C GLY A 480 -1.05 -4.90 19.76
N ASP A 481 -1.39 -5.64 18.70
CA ASP A 481 -0.45 -6.03 17.67
C ASP A 481 -0.20 -4.93 16.60
N LYS A 482 -0.89 -3.78 16.66
CA LYS A 482 -0.86 -2.74 15.60
C LYS A 482 0.54 -2.24 15.23
N LEU A 483 1.44 -2.06 16.19
CA LEU A 483 2.81 -1.64 15.90
C LEU A 483 3.77 -2.82 15.73
N ILE A 484 3.60 -3.89 16.53
CA ILE A 484 4.49 -5.05 16.46
C ILE A 484 4.36 -5.80 15.13
N ALA A 485 3.17 -5.81 14.51
CA ALA A 485 2.94 -6.36 13.19
C ALA A 485 3.55 -5.52 12.05
N LEU A 486 4.13 -4.34 12.33
CA LEU A 486 4.99 -3.57 11.40
C LEU A 486 6.46 -3.44 11.87
N CYS A 487 6.79 -3.86 13.10
CA CYS A 487 8.11 -3.65 13.69
C CYS A 487 9.28 -4.15 12.83
N GLY A 488 9.14 -5.27 12.11
CA GLY A 488 10.19 -5.79 11.24
C GLY A 488 10.52 -4.85 10.07
N ILE A 489 9.48 -4.29 9.44
CA ILE A 489 9.62 -3.29 8.37
C ILE A 489 10.25 -2.02 8.94
N ALA A 490 9.75 -1.55 10.09
CA ALA A 490 10.28 -0.36 10.75
C ALA A 490 11.76 -0.53 11.15
N LYS A 491 12.17 -1.70 11.67
CA LYS A 491 13.58 -2.01 11.99
C LYS A 491 14.46 -1.96 10.75
N ALA A 492 14.02 -2.60 9.66
CA ALA A 492 14.75 -2.62 8.39
C ALA A 492 14.93 -1.20 7.82
N LEU A 493 13.88 -0.38 7.85
CA LEU A 493 13.93 1.01 7.42
C LEU A 493 14.79 1.86 8.35
N SER A 494 14.61 1.78 9.66
CA SER A 494 15.40 2.55 10.64
C SER A 494 16.90 2.31 10.49
N LYS A 495 17.33 1.04 10.28
CA LYS A 495 18.74 0.70 10.05
C LYS A 495 19.30 1.40 8.81
N LYS A 496 18.51 1.57 7.76
CA LYS A 496 18.94 2.25 6.53
C LYS A 496 18.84 3.77 6.63
N LEU A 497 17.78 4.29 7.27
CA LEU A 497 17.51 5.72 7.36
C LEU A 497 18.32 6.43 8.46
N GLY A 498 18.75 5.69 9.48
CA GLY A 498 19.40 6.26 10.68
C GLY A 498 18.46 7.15 11.50
N GLN A 499 17.14 7.01 11.32
CA GLN A 499 16.12 7.86 11.93
C GLN A 499 15.55 7.22 13.20
N GLN A 500 15.19 8.09 14.14
CA GLN A 500 14.41 7.71 15.32
C GLN A 500 12.97 7.37 14.91
N TYR A 501 12.34 6.46 15.66
CA TYR A 501 11.00 5.97 15.42
C TYR A 501 10.15 6.19 16.66
N PHE A 502 9.02 6.89 16.49
CA PHE A 502 8.11 7.27 17.56
C PHE A 502 6.71 6.78 17.22
N ALA A 503 6.32 5.64 17.79
CA ALA A 503 4.96 5.08 17.69
C ALA A 503 4.39 5.10 16.26
N GLY A 504 5.15 4.65 15.25
CA GLY A 504 4.68 4.65 13.85
C GLY A 504 5.09 5.86 13.01
N ILE A 505 5.79 6.84 13.58
CA ILE A 505 6.20 8.07 12.89
C ILE A 505 7.72 8.24 12.96
N TRP A 506 8.35 8.60 11.84
CA TRP A 506 9.78 8.88 11.79
C TRP A 506 10.11 10.26 12.37
N GLY A 507 11.18 10.36 13.15
CA GLY A 507 11.62 11.62 13.77
C GLY A 507 11.87 12.75 12.77
N SER A 508 12.48 12.46 11.62
CA SER A 508 12.69 13.43 10.54
C SER A 508 11.40 13.99 9.95
N ASN A 509 10.28 13.28 10.10
CA ASN A 509 8.99 13.64 9.54
C ASN A 509 7.91 13.80 10.60
N LEU A 510 8.29 14.04 11.85
CA LEU A 510 7.36 14.01 12.98
C LEU A 510 6.22 15.02 12.79
N LEU A 511 6.52 16.25 12.35
CA LEU A 511 5.49 17.28 12.12
C LEU A 511 4.46 16.86 11.04
N GLN A 512 4.93 16.36 9.89
CA GLN A 512 4.05 15.91 8.82
C GLN A 512 3.28 14.65 9.24
N GLY A 513 3.94 13.74 9.96
CA GLY A 513 3.36 12.52 10.48
C GLY A 513 2.27 12.75 11.52
N LEU A 514 2.14 13.95 12.10
CA LEU A 514 1.03 14.33 12.98
C LEU A 514 -0.23 14.76 12.21
N LEU A 515 -0.15 14.95 10.90
CA LEU A 515 -1.26 15.43 10.05
C LEU A 515 -2.02 14.28 9.36
N TRP A 516 -1.85 13.03 9.83
CA TRP A 516 -2.64 11.89 9.33
C TRP A 516 -4.14 12.13 9.50
N GLN A 517 -4.95 11.52 8.65
CA GLN A 517 -6.40 11.72 8.58
C GLN A 517 -7.12 10.37 8.58
N VAL A 518 -8.38 10.37 9.01
CA VAL A 518 -9.29 9.23 8.80
C VAL A 518 -10.32 9.58 7.76
N TYR A 519 -10.88 8.56 7.12
CA TYR A 519 -11.83 8.73 6.04
C TYR A 519 -13.20 8.23 6.47
N LYS A 520 -14.25 9.05 6.30
CA LYS A 520 -15.63 8.64 6.65
C LYS A 520 -16.47 8.18 5.44
N TYR A 521 -16.18 8.63 4.21
CA TYR A 521 -17.09 8.41 3.06
C TYR A 521 -16.36 8.18 1.74
N LEU A 522 -15.96 6.93 1.47
CA LEU A 522 -15.42 6.52 0.16
C LEU A 522 -16.55 5.80 -0.55
N GLU A 523 -16.99 6.34 -1.69
CA GLU A 523 -17.95 5.67 -2.57
C GLU A 523 -19.26 5.23 -1.86
N GLY A 524 -19.72 5.98 -0.86
CA GLY A 524 -20.99 5.70 -0.17
C GLY A 524 -20.92 4.65 0.96
N MET A 525 -19.73 4.17 1.34
CA MET A 525 -19.55 3.27 2.50
C MET A 525 -19.08 4.05 3.74
N ASP A 526 -19.70 3.76 4.88
CA ASP A 526 -19.28 4.23 6.20
C ASP A 526 -18.03 3.44 6.60
N MET A 527 -16.88 4.12 6.61
CA MET A 527 -15.62 3.52 7.05
C MET A 527 -15.40 3.93 8.51
N ASP A 528 -15.98 3.15 9.42
CA ASP A 528 -15.84 3.40 10.86
C ASP A 528 -14.37 3.23 11.27
N THR A 529 -13.72 4.35 11.60
CA THR A 529 -12.49 4.36 12.39
C THR A 529 -12.84 4.57 13.84
N VAL A 530 -12.29 3.74 14.72
CA VAL A 530 -12.67 3.72 16.14
C VAL A 530 -11.43 3.74 17.01
N ARG A 531 -11.45 4.51 18.09
CA ARG A 531 -10.36 4.49 19.07
C ARG A 531 -10.40 3.19 19.87
N TYR A 532 -9.23 2.55 20.04
CA TYR A 532 -9.14 1.35 20.85
C TYR A 532 -9.57 1.61 22.31
N ARG A 533 -10.35 0.68 22.89
CA ARG A 533 -10.75 0.76 24.30
C ARG A 533 -9.57 0.61 25.26
N ASN A 534 -8.60 -0.22 24.87
CA ASN A 534 -7.36 -0.42 25.60
C ASN A 534 -6.25 0.39 24.95
N TYR A 535 -5.25 0.79 25.74
CA TYR A 535 -4.10 1.52 25.21
C TYR A 535 -3.32 0.67 24.19
N VAL A 536 -3.13 1.21 22.98
CA VAL A 536 -2.31 0.62 21.90
C VAL A 536 -1.14 1.53 21.54
N ALA A 537 -1.43 2.82 21.34
CA ALA A 537 -0.44 3.85 21.02
C ALA A 537 -0.90 5.23 21.54
N PRO A 538 0.01 6.22 21.67
CA PRO A 538 -0.35 7.59 22.02
C PRO A 538 -1.35 8.21 21.05
N SER A 539 -2.24 9.11 21.50
CA SER A 539 -3.32 9.64 20.64
C SER A 539 -2.83 10.36 19.39
N TRP A 540 -1.62 10.93 19.42
CA TRP A 540 -0.99 11.60 18.28
C TRP A 540 -0.47 10.63 17.21
N SER A 541 -0.36 9.34 17.52
CA SER A 541 -0.01 8.29 16.57
C SER A 541 -1.22 7.83 15.78
N TRP A 542 -1.03 7.58 14.49
CA TRP A 542 -2.02 6.95 13.61
C TRP A 542 -2.40 5.53 14.08
N ALA A 543 -1.52 4.86 14.83
CA ALA A 543 -1.79 3.53 15.39
C ALA A 543 -2.71 3.55 16.62
N SER A 544 -3.18 4.73 17.05
CA SER A 544 -4.11 4.86 18.17
C SER A 544 -5.58 4.56 17.82
N VAL A 545 -5.88 4.38 16.53
CA VAL A 545 -7.20 4.04 16.01
C VAL A 545 -7.17 2.72 15.24
N ASP A 546 -8.32 2.06 15.22
CA ASP A 546 -8.59 0.93 14.34
C ASP A 546 -9.28 1.39 13.06
N GLY A 547 -8.82 0.91 11.92
CA GLY A 547 -9.32 1.29 10.60
C GLY A 547 -8.33 2.11 9.75
N PRO A 548 -8.74 2.44 8.50
CA PRO A 548 -7.87 3.03 7.50
C PRO A 548 -7.52 4.49 7.82
N VAL A 549 -6.24 4.84 7.64
CA VAL A 549 -5.73 6.21 7.82
C VAL A 549 -4.96 6.66 6.57
N TYR A 550 -5.06 7.95 6.28
CA TYR A 550 -4.36 8.60 5.18
C TYR A 550 -3.19 9.43 5.73
N PRO A 551 -1.94 9.07 5.41
CA PRO A 551 -0.80 9.89 5.77
C PRO A 551 -0.80 11.23 5.02
N PHE A 552 -0.32 12.28 5.65
CA PHE A 552 -0.15 13.57 5.00
C PHE A 552 1.11 13.53 4.13
N THR A 553 0.94 13.64 2.80
CA THR A 553 2.03 13.57 1.83
C THR A 553 2.41 14.94 1.25
N THR A 554 1.59 15.97 1.49
CA THR A 554 1.81 17.33 0.99
C THR A 554 3.02 17.98 1.65
N SER A 555 3.83 18.70 0.87
CA SER A 555 4.96 19.49 1.37
C SER A 555 4.51 20.58 2.35
N ILE A 556 5.26 20.71 3.45
CA ILE A 556 5.08 21.79 4.41
C ILE A 556 5.95 22.97 3.98
N ASP A 557 5.31 24.14 3.78
CA ASP A 557 5.99 25.38 3.42
C ASP A 557 6.60 26.06 4.66
N ALA A 558 5.90 26.02 5.79
CA ALA A 558 6.37 26.59 7.04
C ALA A 558 5.81 25.85 8.27
N PRO A 559 6.64 25.46 9.26
CA PRO A 559 6.17 24.94 10.53
C PRO A 559 5.57 26.07 11.38
N LEU A 560 4.52 25.76 12.15
CA LEU A 560 3.85 26.68 13.06
C LEU A 560 4.02 26.32 14.54
N VAL A 561 4.69 25.19 14.82
CA VAL A 561 5.04 24.72 16.16
C VAL A 561 6.51 24.34 16.25
N GLU A 562 7.03 24.38 17.48
CA GLU A 562 8.33 23.83 17.85
C GLU A 562 8.11 22.54 18.65
N ILE A 563 8.71 21.43 18.22
CA ILE A 563 8.69 20.16 18.97
C ILE A 563 9.74 20.25 20.08
N LEU A 564 9.31 20.15 21.33
CA LEU A 564 10.17 20.29 22.52
C LEU A 564 10.68 18.94 23.03
N ASP A 565 9.82 17.93 23.07
CA ASP A 565 10.14 16.59 23.57
C ASP A 565 9.20 15.55 22.98
N VAL A 566 9.70 14.35 22.70
CA VAL A 566 8.92 13.21 22.22
C VAL A 566 9.48 11.92 22.80
N GLN A 567 8.63 11.14 23.45
CA GLN A 567 9.03 9.90 24.09
C GLN A 567 7.97 8.82 23.90
N THR A 568 8.43 7.57 23.81
CA THR A 568 7.59 6.39 23.75
C THR A 568 8.11 5.34 24.73
N GLN A 569 7.21 4.65 25.40
CA GLN A 569 7.50 3.61 26.38
C GLN A 569 7.06 2.27 25.80
N SER A 570 8.01 1.37 25.58
CA SER A 570 7.77 0.03 25.04
C SER A 570 7.66 -1.03 26.15
N ILE A 571 6.83 -2.06 25.95
CA ILE A 571 6.72 -3.20 26.91
C ILE A 571 8.04 -3.95 27.07
N SER A 572 8.73 -4.21 25.96
CA SER A 572 9.90 -5.12 25.92
C SER A 572 11.24 -4.41 25.73
N GLY A 573 11.28 -3.07 25.80
CA GLY A 573 12.44 -2.26 25.42
C GLY A 573 12.63 -2.10 23.91
N ASP A 574 11.75 -2.70 23.08
CA ASP A 574 11.76 -2.56 21.63
C ASP A 574 10.92 -1.35 21.20
N GLN A 575 11.59 -0.27 20.78
CA GLN A 575 10.93 0.98 20.34
C GLN A 575 9.98 0.79 19.14
N PHE A 576 10.10 -0.33 18.40
CA PHE A 576 9.25 -0.64 17.26
C PHE A 576 8.05 -1.53 17.61
N GLY A 577 8.02 -2.07 18.82
CA GLY A 577 7.01 -3.04 19.28
C GLY A 577 5.82 -2.40 19.98
N GLN A 578 5.17 -3.19 20.83
CA GLN A 578 4.00 -2.75 21.60
C GLN A 578 4.38 -1.72 22.67
N LEU A 579 3.54 -0.71 22.82
CA LEU A 579 3.75 0.43 23.71
C LEU A 579 2.88 0.33 24.97
N THR A 580 3.38 0.91 26.07
CA THR A 580 2.65 1.13 27.33
C THR A 580 2.31 2.60 27.57
N GLY A 581 2.93 3.50 26.81
CA GLY A 581 2.81 4.94 27.00
C GLY A 581 3.63 5.72 25.98
N GLY A 582 3.38 7.02 25.93
CA GLY A 582 4.20 7.96 25.18
C GLY A 582 3.64 9.37 25.33
N HIS A 583 4.47 10.37 25.07
CA HIS A 583 4.05 11.76 25.08
C HIS A 583 4.80 12.56 24.02
N LEU A 584 4.15 13.61 23.56
CA LEU A 584 4.70 14.60 22.65
C LEU A 584 4.43 15.99 23.22
N THR A 585 5.49 16.75 23.46
CA THR A 585 5.39 18.12 23.96
C THR A 585 5.78 19.08 22.85
N VAL A 586 4.88 20.01 22.54
CA VAL A 586 5.07 21.04 21.51
C VAL A 586 4.84 22.42 22.09
N ARG A 587 5.48 23.41 21.49
CA ARG A 587 5.26 24.83 21.74
C ARG A 587 4.51 25.42 20.55
N GLY A 588 3.30 25.91 20.80
CA GLY A 588 2.40 26.41 19.76
C GLY A 588 1.25 27.24 20.33
N ILE A 589 0.41 27.78 19.46
CA ILE A 589 -0.76 28.58 19.85
C ILE A 589 -2.01 27.71 19.75
N LEU A 590 -2.92 27.86 20.72
CA LEU A 590 -4.20 27.16 20.74
C LEU A 590 -5.34 28.13 20.42
N PHE A 591 -6.15 27.74 19.44
CA PHE A 591 -7.41 28.40 19.14
C PHE A 591 -8.56 27.54 19.62
N GLU A 592 -9.58 28.17 20.20
CA GLU A 592 -10.73 27.43 20.68
C GLU A 592 -11.58 26.99 19.47
N PHE A 593 -11.84 25.69 19.38
CA PHE A 593 -12.73 25.17 18.35
C PHE A 593 -14.18 25.49 18.76
N PRO A 594 -15.08 25.76 17.80
CA PRO A 594 -16.50 25.90 18.11
C PRO A 594 -17.05 24.65 18.81
N PRO A 595 -18.22 24.72 19.47
CA PRO A 595 -18.84 23.54 20.07
C PRO A 595 -18.95 22.41 19.05
N LEU A 596 -18.19 21.33 19.26
CA LEU A 596 -17.99 20.31 18.24
C LEU A 596 -19.31 19.64 17.86
N ALA A 597 -20.21 19.38 18.81
CA ALA A 597 -21.55 18.84 18.55
C ALA A 597 -22.34 19.69 17.54
N ALA A 598 -22.40 21.00 17.77
CA ALA A 598 -23.15 21.91 16.90
C ALA A 598 -22.51 22.03 15.51
N PHE A 599 -21.17 21.98 15.44
CA PHE A 599 -20.46 21.93 14.17
C PHE A 599 -20.78 20.62 13.41
N MET A 600 -20.79 19.49 14.12
CA MET A 600 -21.06 18.17 13.55
C MET A 600 -22.51 18.04 13.05
N ASP A 601 -23.49 18.58 13.79
CA ASP A 601 -24.89 18.61 13.37
C ASP A 601 -25.09 19.39 12.06
N ASP A 602 -24.27 20.40 11.81
CA ASP A 602 -24.31 21.19 10.57
C ASP A 602 -23.50 20.58 9.42
N LEU A 603 -22.65 19.56 9.64
CA LEU A 603 -21.81 18.96 8.59
C LEU A 603 -22.60 18.38 7.43
N GLU A 604 -23.74 17.74 7.71
CA GLU A 604 -24.64 17.23 6.67
C GLU A 604 -25.06 18.35 5.71
N ARG A 605 -25.27 19.57 6.25
CA ARG A 605 -25.64 20.75 5.45
C ARG A 605 -24.48 21.35 4.66
N PHE A 606 -23.24 20.97 4.96
CA PHE A 606 -22.06 21.45 4.23
C PHE A 606 -21.73 20.57 3.04
N ARG A 607 -22.01 19.26 3.08
CA ARG A 607 -21.74 18.33 1.98
C ARG A 607 -22.37 18.77 0.66
N ASP A 608 -23.57 19.34 0.71
CA ASP A 608 -24.27 19.82 -0.49
C ASP A 608 -23.74 21.18 -1.02
N ARG A 609 -22.78 21.81 -0.33
CA ARG A 609 -22.30 23.15 -0.69
C ARG A 609 -21.14 23.08 -1.69
N PRO A 610 -21.16 23.88 -2.77
CA PRO A 610 -20.10 23.90 -3.78
C PRO A 610 -18.69 24.29 -3.28
N ARG A 611 -18.58 24.82 -2.06
CA ARG A 611 -17.36 25.40 -1.49
C ARG A 611 -16.76 24.56 -0.36
N PHE A 612 -17.52 23.66 0.26
CA PHE A 612 -16.99 22.79 1.32
C PHE A 612 -15.90 21.87 0.75
N ASP A 613 -14.89 21.57 1.56
CA ASP A 613 -13.84 20.61 1.21
C ASP A 613 -13.86 19.48 2.24
N ASP A 614 -14.47 18.35 1.86
CA ASP A 614 -14.60 17.17 2.74
C ASP A 614 -13.24 16.61 3.17
N TRP A 615 -12.17 16.89 2.42
CA TRP A 615 -10.79 16.47 2.75
C TRP A 615 -10.08 17.44 3.69
N ALA A 616 -10.68 18.60 3.98
CA ALA A 616 -10.09 19.59 4.85
C ALA A 616 -10.40 19.33 6.34
N MET A 617 -11.10 18.26 6.70
CA MET A 617 -11.35 17.93 8.11
C MET A 617 -11.69 16.44 8.31
N SER A 618 -11.15 15.84 9.36
CA SER A 618 -11.49 14.48 9.80
C SER A 618 -11.45 14.37 11.33
N LEU A 619 -12.35 13.58 11.93
CA LEU A 619 -12.32 13.25 13.36
C LEU A 619 -11.86 11.82 13.55
N ASP A 620 -10.92 11.59 14.47
CA ASP A 620 -10.26 10.30 14.65
C ASP A 620 -11.20 9.17 15.12
N ASP A 621 -12.32 9.52 15.75
CA ASP A 621 -13.35 8.59 16.26
C ASP A 621 -14.71 9.34 16.37
N CYS A 622 -15.82 8.61 16.24
CA CYS A 622 -17.21 9.11 16.29
C CYS A 622 -17.95 8.77 17.60
N GLY A 623 -17.29 8.19 18.60
CA GLY A 623 -17.94 7.72 19.84
C GLY A 623 -18.57 8.81 20.74
N ASP A 624 -19.44 8.37 21.65
CA ASP A 624 -20.33 9.20 22.49
C ASP A 624 -19.62 10.20 23.43
N ASP A 625 -18.34 9.99 23.73
CA ASP A 625 -17.59 10.79 24.73
C ASP A 625 -16.98 12.09 24.16
N TYR A 626 -17.00 12.28 22.83
CA TYR A 626 -16.36 13.41 22.15
C TYR A 626 -16.88 14.79 22.57
N TYR A 627 -18.15 14.88 22.96
CA TYR A 627 -18.80 16.17 23.20
C TYR A 627 -18.66 16.67 24.64
N LYS A 628 -18.00 15.89 25.51
CA LYS A 628 -17.87 16.23 26.94
C LYS A 628 -16.82 17.31 27.18
N ASN A 629 -15.75 17.31 26.38
CA ASN A 629 -14.57 18.14 26.65
C ASN A 629 -14.43 19.28 25.65
N LYS A 630 -13.82 20.37 26.11
CA LYS A 630 -13.52 21.52 25.27
C LYS A 630 -12.50 21.14 24.19
N THR A 631 -12.81 21.48 22.95
CA THR A 631 -11.96 21.18 21.78
C THR A 631 -11.15 22.40 21.38
N TRP A 632 -9.89 22.17 21.04
CA TRP A 632 -8.94 23.18 20.60
C TRP A 632 -8.36 22.80 19.25
N PHE A 633 -8.04 23.79 18.44
CA PHE A 633 -7.25 23.65 17.23
C PHE A 633 -5.81 24.08 17.51
N LEU A 634 -4.87 23.18 17.22
CA LEU A 634 -3.44 23.43 17.24
C LEU A 634 -2.94 23.50 15.79
N PRO A 635 -2.64 24.69 15.26
CA PRO A 635 -2.02 24.83 13.94
C PRO A 635 -0.61 24.22 13.98
N LEU A 636 -0.28 23.35 13.02
CA LEU A 636 1.03 22.69 12.95
C LEU A 636 1.88 23.20 11.79
N ALA A 637 1.27 23.51 10.65
CA ALA A 637 2.00 23.83 9.43
C ALA A 637 1.20 24.69 8.46
N VAL A 638 1.92 25.37 7.57
CA VAL A 638 1.39 25.99 6.35
C VAL A 638 1.67 25.06 5.18
N ALA A 639 0.63 24.67 4.45
CA ALA A 639 0.70 23.81 3.27
C ALA A 639 -0.41 24.19 2.28
N PRO A 640 -0.21 25.21 1.42
CA PRO A 640 -1.22 25.68 0.47
C PRO A 640 -1.63 24.63 -0.56
N ALA A 641 -0.76 23.66 -0.84
CA ALA A 641 -1.04 22.53 -1.74
C ALA A 641 -1.90 21.43 -1.08
N ALA A 642 -2.24 21.55 0.21
CA ALA A 642 -2.99 20.52 0.94
C ALA A 642 -4.49 20.53 0.60
N SER A 643 -4.99 21.61 0.01
CA SER A 643 -6.36 21.71 -0.47
C SER A 643 -6.37 22.16 -1.93
N ARG A 644 -7.41 21.73 -2.67
CA ARG A 644 -7.71 22.28 -4.00
C ARG A 644 -8.20 23.74 -3.92
N ARG A 645 -8.45 24.26 -2.72
CA ARG A 645 -8.93 25.62 -2.45
C ARG A 645 -7.76 26.51 -2.04
N LEU A 646 -7.57 27.59 -2.81
CA LEU A 646 -6.46 28.51 -2.65
C LEU A 646 -6.41 29.24 -1.29
N ASN A 647 -7.50 29.27 -0.53
CA ASN A 647 -7.56 29.94 0.77
C ASN A 647 -7.31 29.01 1.97
N LEU A 648 -7.36 27.68 1.79
CA LEU A 648 -7.14 26.70 2.85
C LEU A 648 -5.66 26.29 2.87
N GLU A 649 -4.88 26.88 3.78
CA GLU A 649 -3.43 26.71 3.80
C GLU A 649 -2.86 26.33 5.16
N ILE A 650 -3.63 26.41 6.26
CA ILE A 650 -3.13 26.16 7.61
C ILE A 650 -3.61 24.79 8.07
N CYS A 651 -2.71 23.81 8.12
CA CYS A 651 -2.99 22.46 8.60
C CYS A 651 -2.72 22.35 10.10
N GLY A 652 -3.63 21.71 10.83
CA GLY A 652 -3.49 21.49 12.26
C GLY A 652 -4.28 20.28 12.76
N ILE A 653 -4.12 20.01 14.05
CA ILE A 653 -4.83 18.93 14.74
C ILE A 653 -5.86 19.49 15.70
N LEU A 654 -6.93 18.72 15.87
CA LEU A 654 -7.95 18.95 16.89
C LEU A 654 -7.54 18.18 18.15
N ILE A 655 -7.61 18.83 19.30
CA ILE A 655 -7.19 18.26 20.58
C ILE A 655 -8.19 18.59 21.69
N GLN A 656 -8.34 17.70 22.66
CA GLN A 656 -9.20 17.88 23.82
C GLN A 656 -8.41 17.74 25.11
N GLU A 657 -8.75 18.55 26.11
CA GLU A 657 -8.18 18.44 27.46
C GLU A 657 -8.59 17.11 28.09
N MET A 658 -7.64 16.46 28.75
CA MET A 658 -7.90 15.27 29.57
C MET A 658 -8.17 15.68 31.01
N ASP A 659 -9.16 15.06 31.65
CA ASP A 659 -9.44 15.18 33.08
C ASP A 659 -8.36 14.45 33.90
N ASP A 660 -7.12 14.94 33.88
CA ASP A 660 -6.00 14.38 34.66
C ASP A 660 -5.68 15.31 35.86
N CYS A 661 -5.43 14.72 37.03
CA CYS A 661 -5.18 15.42 38.30
C CYS A 661 -3.75 16.01 38.40
N SER A 662 -3.06 16.20 37.27
CA SER A 662 -1.67 16.66 37.23
C SER A 662 -1.58 18.19 37.11
N GLU A 663 -0.49 18.80 37.60
CA GLU A 663 -0.24 20.26 37.49
C GLU A 663 -0.10 20.75 36.03
N THR A 664 0.04 19.83 35.07
CA THR A 664 0.19 20.11 33.63
C THR A 664 -1.06 19.69 32.86
N THR A 665 -1.67 20.60 32.12
CA THR A 665 -2.77 20.27 31.20
C THR A 665 -2.28 19.34 30.09
N VAL A 666 -2.87 18.15 30.02
CA VAL A 666 -2.57 17.14 29.00
C VAL A 666 -3.72 17.07 28.00
N PHE A 667 -3.39 16.81 26.74
CA PHE A 667 -4.35 16.75 25.66
C PHE A 667 -4.36 15.37 24.99
N THR A 668 -5.52 14.99 24.46
CA THR A 668 -5.68 13.88 23.51
C THR A 668 -5.96 14.44 22.13
N ARG A 669 -5.36 13.88 21.09
CA ARG A 669 -5.71 14.18 19.70
C ARG A 669 -7.09 13.59 19.38
N VAL A 670 -7.88 14.35 18.64
CA VAL A 670 -9.25 13.99 18.27
C VAL A 670 -9.58 14.28 16.79
N GLY A 671 -8.60 14.72 16.00
CA GLY A 671 -8.83 14.94 14.58
C GLY A 671 -7.81 15.85 13.92
N PHE A 672 -8.16 16.22 12.71
CA PHE A 672 -7.39 17.05 11.79
C PHE A 672 -8.32 18.09 11.15
N ALA A 673 -7.79 19.29 10.89
CA ALA A 673 -8.47 20.30 10.10
C ALA A 673 -7.48 21.17 9.32
N ILE A 674 -7.94 21.66 8.17
CA ILE A 674 -7.32 22.74 7.41
C ILE A 674 -8.19 23.98 7.57
N VAL A 675 -7.56 25.08 7.96
CA VAL A 675 -8.23 26.37 8.14
C VAL A 675 -7.68 27.42 7.19
N ALA A 676 -8.54 28.36 6.84
CA ALA A 676 -8.15 29.52 6.05
C ALA A 676 -7.37 30.53 6.89
N ASN A 677 -6.72 31.49 6.23
CA ASN A 677 -5.90 32.49 6.91
C ASN A 677 -6.71 33.42 7.84
N ASP A 678 -8.01 33.54 7.63
CA ASP A 678 -8.95 34.27 8.49
C ASP A 678 -9.58 33.41 9.60
N GLY A 679 -9.18 32.13 9.70
CA GLY A 679 -9.64 31.20 10.72
C GLY A 679 -10.90 30.42 10.34
N GLU A 680 -11.39 30.52 9.09
CA GLU A 680 -12.50 29.70 8.60
C GLU A 680 -12.10 28.22 8.54
N ILE A 681 -12.95 27.34 9.07
CA ILE A 681 -12.69 25.90 9.17
C ILE A 681 -13.22 25.20 7.93
N ALA A 682 -12.36 24.51 7.15
CA ALA A 682 -12.77 23.66 6.03
C ALA A 682 -13.74 24.32 5.02
N ASN A 683 -13.73 25.66 4.92
CA ASN A 683 -14.66 26.44 4.10
C ASN A 683 -16.16 26.20 4.46
N SER A 684 -16.43 25.96 5.75
CA SER A 684 -17.74 25.59 6.29
C SER A 684 -18.56 26.77 6.79
N THR A 685 -18.05 28.01 6.69
CA THR A 685 -18.58 29.24 7.33
C THR A 685 -18.48 29.30 8.86
N TRP A 686 -17.94 28.27 9.51
CA TRP A 686 -17.57 28.32 10.92
C TRP A 686 -16.13 28.81 11.07
N TYR A 687 -15.87 29.57 12.13
CA TYR A 687 -14.57 30.18 12.41
C TYR A 687 -14.05 29.72 13.76
N LEU A 688 -12.72 29.61 13.88
CA LEU A 688 -12.06 29.40 15.16
C LEU A 688 -12.29 30.60 16.09
N ASN A 689 -12.59 30.31 17.37
CA ASN A 689 -12.81 31.35 18.36
C ASN A 689 -11.49 32.00 18.76
N ASN A 690 -11.50 33.33 18.90
CA ASN A 690 -10.34 34.15 19.23
C ASN A 690 -9.19 34.03 18.21
N TRP A 691 -9.51 33.77 16.94
CA TRP A 691 -8.52 33.79 15.88
C TRP A 691 -7.83 35.16 15.78
N ILE A 692 -6.51 35.13 15.65
CA ILE A 692 -5.68 36.30 15.39
C ILE A 692 -4.90 36.08 14.10
N LEU A 693 -4.82 37.13 13.27
CA LEU A 693 -4.06 37.06 12.01
C LEU A 693 -2.56 36.87 12.30
N ARG A 694 -1.90 36.08 11.44
CA ARG A 694 -0.45 35.86 11.51
C ARG A 694 0.32 37.13 11.11
N PRO A 695 1.56 37.34 11.61
CA PRO A 695 2.31 36.47 12.53
C PRO A 695 1.81 36.58 13.97
N TRP A 696 1.84 35.47 14.70
CA TRP A 696 1.32 35.44 16.06
C TRP A 696 2.34 35.88 17.10
N SER A 697 1.87 36.62 18.12
CA SER A 697 2.73 37.13 19.21
C SER A 697 3.19 36.00 20.14
N PRO A 698 4.46 36.00 20.60
CA PRO A 698 5.00 35.01 21.54
C PRO A 698 4.21 34.87 22.85
N GLU A 699 3.47 35.90 23.26
CA GLU A 699 2.69 35.91 24.51
C GLU A 699 1.47 34.98 24.50
N TYR A 700 1.01 34.55 23.32
CA TYR A 700 -0.10 33.60 23.16
C TYR A 700 0.35 32.15 23.04
N VAL A 701 1.68 31.93 23.01
CA VAL A 701 2.27 30.61 22.86
C VAL A 701 2.12 29.82 24.15
N LYS A 702 1.67 28.57 24.02
CA LYS A 702 1.50 27.61 25.11
C LYS A 702 2.40 26.40 24.90
N ILE A 703 2.67 25.71 25.99
CA ILE A 703 3.23 24.35 25.97
C ILE A 703 2.05 23.39 25.97
N VAL A 704 2.03 22.48 25.01
CA VAL A 704 0.96 21.50 24.80
C VAL A 704 1.59 20.12 24.87
N THR A 705 1.11 19.29 25.79
CA THR A 705 1.56 17.89 25.91
C THR A 705 0.44 16.96 25.47
N LEU A 706 0.70 16.16 24.44
CA LEU A 706 -0.19 15.12 23.93
C LEU A 706 0.20 13.76 24.52
N LYS A 707 -0.77 12.96 24.96
CA LYS A 707 -0.56 11.58 25.42
C LYS A 707 -1.23 10.54 24.55
#